data_AF-A0A178F7H3-F1
#
_entry.id   AF-A0A178F7H3-F1
#
_cell.length_a   1.000
_cell.length_b   1.000
_cell.length_c   1.000
_cell.angle_alpha   90.00
_cell.angle_beta   90.00
_cell.angle_gamma   90.00
#
_symmetry.space_group_name_H-M   'P 1'
#
loop_
_entity.id
_entity.type
_entity.pdbx_description
1 polymer ?
#
loop_
_entity_poly.entity_id
_entity_poly.type
_entity_poly.pdbx_seq_one_letter_code
_entity_poly.pdbx_strand_id
1 'polypeptide(L)'
;MRVTNLLWSSLVIPAAVGFQVRLRSSEDTALDTVDDGTLQSLLDNIGLNGSNAWDTRPGLVIASPSKRDPDYFFTWTRDSALVLKCITDAFAAGNTALQETIHEYISSQARIQLLNTRSGGLSSGGLGEPKYRVDETPYNEDWGRPQADGPALRATALIAYARWLLENDYYDVAKSIVWPVVKNDLSYVSEHWNTTAFDLWEEVNSPSFFTTIVQHRALVEGINMARALDETCPHCESQAPQALCYLQSYWTGTAVRSNYGQGRSGLDVASILGSIHTFDPEGECDDTTFQPCSARALANHKAVTDSFRSIYKINGGIKQGQAVAVGRYPEDVYFNGNPWYLATYAAAEQLYDAMYQWNKIGKIMVTDVSMPFFKDIYSEVQKGTHESSSPEFGNIIAAVKAYAEGYIEVAKKYTPCTGMLSEQFSRDNGTPLSVADLTWSYASYLTVMARRNSVVPASWGEKNARDIPSTCVPSSATGPYQTATITYWPPNLTPTAQPSPCPTALPTKNNVRFRLLATTQVGEDVFLVGSIPELGSWDVKKAVPLNADVYADNCHQWYVDVELPTAVAFEYKFIRKRGGEVVWERDPNRKFAPTLLRQNRQLALIPYEEKPDKRKYTQDMASATSVPKTGRSVNQDVPATTLTLRARPTPSPNFDEGEHLVRVHATALCAGELYWHTYVTFTKEETVPGPDVAGTVVLAPPSSPFKPGDHVYCRIPYSRPGGARDHTIALTSELARKPKNLTWEEAATVPLSALTAWQALFDQSDMWEGPEDARVKGKRVAVTAASGAVGMWILQFARIAGFEAVIGTCGDGNEDFVKSVGATDAVNYKKSSLTAWAAEKEGRKADLVIDCFGGKSLADAWGCVKDGGVLISMVGYPEQEKPAGLEAKDVKSHFFIMEPRGDQLQKVTELVEQGKCSFLMDSVYPLEQFQEATDKVESRRVRGKVVLKVL
;
A
#
# COMPACT_ATOMS: atom_id res chain seq x y z
N MET A 1 -46.94 13.17 -69.85
CA MET A 1 -47.11 13.79 -68.50
C MET A 1 -46.46 12.85 -67.50
N ARG A 2 -45.61 13.38 -66.62
CA ARG A 2 -44.51 12.71 -65.92
C ARG A 2 -44.97 11.74 -64.81
N VAL A 3 -44.24 10.63 -64.65
CA VAL A 3 -44.25 9.76 -63.47
C VAL A 3 -42.83 9.73 -62.88
N THR A 4 -42.81 9.81 -61.54
CA THR A 4 -41.78 9.88 -60.49
C THR A 4 -40.59 8.91 -60.63
N ASN A 5 -39.31 9.33 -60.50
CA ASN A 5 -38.46 9.57 -59.29
C ASN A 5 -38.35 8.35 -58.33
N LEU A 6 -37.20 7.94 -57.78
CA LEU A 6 -35.75 8.00 -58.08
C LEU A 6 -35.11 7.03 -57.05
N LEU A 7 -34.08 6.28 -57.46
CA LEU A 7 -33.33 5.26 -56.69
C LEU A 7 -32.62 5.83 -55.44
N TRP A 8 -32.26 4.96 -54.49
CA TRP A 8 -30.90 4.81 -53.91
C TRP A 8 -30.81 3.51 -53.09
N SER A 9 -29.71 2.78 -53.27
CA SER A 9 -29.34 1.49 -52.70
C SER A 9 -28.61 1.62 -51.35
N SER A 10 -28.76 0.66 -50.44
CA SER A 10 -27.95 0.56 -49.22
C SER A 10 -27.77 -0.91 -48.80
N LEU A 11 -26.56 -1.17 -48.28
CA LEU A 11 -25.93 -2.44 -47.95
C LEU A 11 -26.73 -3.33 -46.98
N VAL A 12 -26.57 -4.64 -47.16
CA VAL A 12 -26.96 -5.70 -46.22
C VAL A 12 -25.85 -5.86 -45.17
N ILE A 13 -26.16 -5.63 -43.90
CA ILE A 13 -25.34 -6.01 -42.73
C ILE A 13 -25.89 -7.35 -42.21
N PRO A 14 -25.07 -8.39 -41.95
CA PRO A 14 -25.56 -9.64 -41.35
C PRO A 14 -25.92 -9.42 -39.87
N ALA A 15 -27.04 -10.01 -39.46
CA ALA A 15 -27.67 -9.87 -38.15
C ALA A 15 -26.73 -10.28 -36.99
N ALA A 16 -26.73 -9.46 -35.94
CA ALA A 16 -26.13 -9.74 -34.65
C ALA A 16 -26.77 -11.01 -34.03
N VAL A 17 -25.94 -11.98 -33.67
CA VAL A 17 -26.34 -13.14 -32.88
C VAL A 17 -26.60 -12.66 -31.46
N GLY A 18 -27.88 -12.54 -31.09
CA GLY A 18 -28.30 -12.16 -29.75
C GLY A 18 -27.94 -13.23 -28.72
N PHE A 19 -27.15 -12.84 -27.72
CA PHE A 19 -26.90 -13.61 -26.50
C PHE A 19 -28.22 -13.80 -25.73
N GLN A 20 -28.71 -15.04 -25.62
CA GLN A 20 -29.75 -15.39 -24.66
C GLN A 20 -29.10 -15.75 -23.32
N VAL A 21 -29.17 -14.82 -22.37
CA VAL A 21 -28.88 -15.07 -20.96
C VAL A 21 -29.98 -16.00 -20.41
N ARG A 22 -29.59 -17.23 -20.05
CA ARG A 22 -30.50 -18.18 -19.40
C ARG A 22 -30.80 -17.68 -17.98
N LEU A 23 -32.08 -17.48 -17.67
CA LEU A 23 -32.56 -17.09 -16.34
C LEU A 23 -32.18 -18.15 -15.30
N ARG A 24 -31.61 -17.68 -14.18
CA ARG A 24 -31.09 -18.45 -13.04
C ARG A 24 -32.21 -19.20 -12.30
N SER A 25 -31.90 -20.41 -11.85
CA SER A 25 -32.71 -21.17 -10.88
C SER A 25 -32.51 -20.65 -9.45
N SER A 26 -33.54 -20.80 -8.60
CA SER A 26 -33.61 -20.27 -7.24
C SER A 26 -32.65 -20.87 -6.22
N GLU A 27 -31.74 -21.76 -6.62
CA GLU A 27 -30.69 -22.36 -5.78
C GLU A 27 -29.28 -21.77 -6.07
N ASP A 28 -29.15 -20.86 -7.03
CA ASP A 28 -27.88 -20.25 -7.50
C ASP A 28 -27.64 -18.81 -6.98
N THR A 29 -27.88 -18.54 -5.69
CA THR A 29 -27.65 -17.21 -5.08
C THR A 29 -26.21 -16.96 -4.59
N ALA A 30 -25.26 -17.85 -4.90
CA ALA A 30 -23.91 -17.81 -4.34
C ALA A 30 -22.89 -16.93 -5.11
N LEU A 31 -23.34 -15.83 -5.72
CA LEU A 31 -22.47 -14.75 -6.22
C LEU A 31 -22.47 -13.52 -5.29
N ASP A 32 -23.18 -13.59 -4.16
CA ASP A 32 -23.24 -12.55 -3.10
C ASP A 32 -22.09 -12.59 -2.09
N THR A 33 -21.04 -13.40 -2.32
CA THR A 33 -19.85 -13.36 -1.45
C THR A 33 -18.57 -13.53 -2.27
N VAL A 34 -18.15 -12.45 -2.94
CA VAL A 34 -16.76 -12.04 -2.69
C VAL A 34 -16.64 -11.95 -1.18
N ASP A 35 -15.64 -12.58 -0.57
CA ASP A 35 -15.39 -12.31 0.85
C ASP A 35 -15.04 -10.83 0.95
N ASP A 36 -16.03 -10.00 1.30
CA ASP A 36 -15.94 -8.55 1.24
C ASP A 36 -14.75 -8.03 2.06
N GLY A 37 -14.34 -8.80 3.07
CA GLY A 37 -13.13 -8.57 3.84
C GLY A 37 -11.84 -8.76 3.03
N THR A 38 -11.75 -9.79 2.19
CA THR A 38 -10.56 -10.05 1.38
C THR A 38 -10.43 -9.06 0.22
N LEU A 39 -11.54 -8.71 -0.45
CA LEU A 39 -11.50 -7.65 -1.46
C LEU A 39 -11.13 -6.30 -0.83
N GLN A 40 -11.65 -6.00 0.36
CA GLN A 40 -11.24 -4.79 1.07
C GLN A 40 -9.74 -4.83 1.42
N SER A 41 -9.23 -5.95 1.93
CA SER A 41 -7.79 -6.10 2.26
C SER A 41 -6.88 -5.92 1.04
N LEU A 42 -7.35 -6.34 -0.15
CA LEU A 42 -6.68 -6.06 -1.42
C LEU A 42 -6.71 -4.56 -1.75
N LEU A 43 -7.89 -3.92 -1.66
CA LEU A 43 -8.07 -2.49 -1.95
C LEU A 43 -7.33 -1.59 -0.96
N ASP A 44 -7.13 -2.05 0.27
CA ASP A 44 -6.35 -1.35 1.29
C ASP A 44 -4.90 -1.12 0.84
N ASN A 45 -4.38 -1.95 -0.06
CA ASN A 45 -3.04 -1.82 -0.65
C ASN A 45 -3.01 -1.01 -1.97
N ILE A 46 -4.04 -0.20 -2.28
CA ILE A 46 -4.10 0.53 -3.55
C ILE A 46 -4.38 2.02 -3.35
N GLY A 47 -3.43 2.85 -3.79
CA GLY A 47 -3.57 4.29 -3.91
C GLY A 47 -3.93 5.01 -2.61
N LEU A 48 -4.29 6.30 -2.75
CA LEU A 48 -4.59 7.19 -1.61
C LEU A 48 -5.78 6.73 -0.75
N ASN A 49 -6.70 5.97 -1.33
CA ASN A 49 -7.90 5.50 -0.64
C ASN A 49 -7.68 4.16 0.10
N GLY A 50 -6.55 3.49 -0.14
CA GLY A 50 -6.18 2.25 0.54
C GLY A 50 -5.58 2.54 1.92
N SER A 51 -6.09 1.88 2.97
CA SER A 51 -5.63 2.11 4.35
C SER A 51 -4.15 1.75 4.60
N ASN A 52 -3.58 0.85 3.79
CA ASN A 52 -2.18 0.44 3.82
C ASN A 52 -1.30 1.19 2.80
N ALA A 53 -1.89 1.93 1.86
CA ALA A 53 -1.22 2.58 0.73
C ALA A 53 -1.45 4.11 0.67
N TRP A 54 -1.90 4.71 1.77
CA TRP A 54 -2.34 6.11 1.83
C TRP A 54 -1.24 7.15 1.50
N ASP A 55 0.04 6.80 1.58
CA ASP A 55 1.19 7.63 1.18
C ASP A 55 1.71 7.34 -0.24
N THR A 56 0.94 6.61 -1.06
CA THR A 56 1.25 6.32 -2.46
C THR A 56 0.52 7.25 -3.44
N ARG A 57 1.01 7.35 -4.68
CA ARG A 57 0.27 8.07 -5.73
C ARG A 57 -1.03 7.33 -6.12
N PRO A 58 -2.09 8.06 -6.54
CA PRO A 58 -3.32 7.46 -7.04
C PRO A 58 -3.07 6.38 -8.10
N GLY A 59 -3.73 5.24 -7.95
CA GLY A 59 -3.66 4.12 -8.89
C GLY A 59 -2.45 3.19 -8.72
N LEU A 60 -1.50 3.48 -7.84
CA LEU A 60 -0.41 2.54 -7.56
C LEU A 60 -0.88 1.43 -6.63
N VAL A 61 -0.44 0.20 -6.94
CA VAL A 61 -0.68 -1.00 -6.14
C VAL A 61 0.62 -1.34 -5.44
N ILE A 62 0.67 -1.28 -4.11
CA ILE A 62 1.84 -1.78 -3.38
C ILE A 62 1.81 -3.31 -3.35
N ALA A 63 2.97 -3.95 -3.38
CA ALA A 63 3.04 -5.41 -3.21
C ALA A 63 2.62 -5.81 -1.78
N SER A 64 3.09 -5.07 -0.77
CA SER A 64 2.73 -5.22 0.65
C SER A 64 2.99 -3.90 1.42
N PRO A 65 2.28 -3.64 2.54
CA PRO A 65 2.60 -2.53 3.45
C PRO A 65 3.97 -2.63 4.14
N SER A 66 4.68 -3.76 4.04
CA SER A 66 5.97 -3.95 4.70
C SER A 66 7.03 -2.99 4.16
N LYS A 67 7.56 -2.13 5.04
CA LYS A 67 8.68 -1.20 4.76
C LYS A 67 10.03 -1.71 5.29
N ARG A 68 10.09 -2.92 5.84
CA ARG A 68 11.27 -3.45 6.56
C ARG A 68 11.36 -4.97 6.47
N ASP A 69 12.55 -5.47 6.11
CA ASP A 69 13.01 -6.87 6.13
C ASP A 69 11.91 -7.97 5.98
N PRO A 70 11.42 -8.21 4.75
CA PRO A 70 11.80 -7.54 3.51
C PRO A 70 10.95 -6.29 3.24
N ASP A 71 11.55 -5.31 2.58
CA ASP A 71 10.89 -4.08 2.15
C ASP A 71 10.19 -4.29 0.81
N TYR A 72 8.86 -4.33 0.85
CA TYR A 72 7.97 -4.56 -0.30
C TYR A 72 7.07 -3.34 -0.56
N PHE A 73 7.40 -2.18 0.01
CA PHE A 73 6.65 -0.95 -0.18
C PHE A 73 6.99 -0.26 -1.52
N PHE A 74 6.81 -1.03 -2.61
CA PHE A 74 7.00 -0.62 -3.99
C PHE A 74 5.83 -1.12 -4.84
N THR A 75 5.68 -0.54 -6.02
CA THR A 75 4.76 -1.06 -7.04
C THR A 75 5.54 -1.91 -8.04
N TRP A 76 5.17 -3.18 -8.17
CA TRP A 76 5.69 -4.07 -9.21
C TRP A 76 4.72 -4.11 -10.38
N THR A 77 5.21 -3.97 -11.61
CA THR A 77 4.37 -3.99 -12.82
C THR A 77 3.57 -5.29 -12.92
N ARG A 78 4.17 -6.43 -12.54
CA ARG A 78 3.49 -7.74 -12.53
C ARG A 78 2.37 -7.79 -11.50
N ASP A 79 2.67 -7.57 -10.23
CA ASP A 79 1.72 -7.63 -9.13
C ASP A 79 0.57 -6.66 -9.38
N SER A 80 0.88 -5.42 -9.78
CA SER A 80 -0.09 -4.38 -10.05
C SER A 80 -1.01 -4.74 -11.22
N ALA A 81 -0.48 -5.36 -12.28
CA ALA A 81 -1.27 -5.80 -13.43
C ALA A 81 -2.16 -7.02 -13.14
N LEU A 82 -1.65 -8.00 -12.38
CA LEU A 82 -2.43 -9.18 -11.96
C LEU A 82 -3.57 -8.79 -11.01
N VAL A 83 -3.29 -7.90 -10.05
CA VAL A 83 -4.29 -7.32 -9.16
C VAL A 83 -5.32 -6.51 -9.94
N LEU A 84 -4.90 -5.66 -10.88
CA LEU A 84 -5.84 -4.94 -11.73
C LEU A 84 -6.70 -5.90 -12.56
N LYS A 85 -6.14 -6.98 -13.10
CA LYS A 85 -6.93 -7.97 -13.85
C LYS A 85 -8.05 -8.55 -12.99
N CYS A 86 -7.76 -8.87 -11.73
CA CYS A 86 -8.78 -9.31 -10.76
C CYS A 86 -9.85 -8.23 -10.52
N ILE A 87 -9.44 -6.97 -10.32
CA ILE A 87 -10.35 -5.83 -10.11
C ILE A 87 -11.25 -5.60 -11.33
N THR A 88 -10.67 -5.62 -12.53
CA THR A 88 -11.39 -5.42 -13.79
C THR A 88 -12.41 -6.53 -14.04
N ASP A 89 -12.07 -7.78 -13.73
CA ASP A 89 -13.02 -8.90 -13.83
C ASP A 89 -14.17 -8.76 -12.82
N ALA A 90 -13.87 -8.37 -11.57
CA ALA A 90 -14.90 -8.11 -10.56
C ALA A 90 -15.80 -6.91 -10.94
N PHE A 91 -15.21 -5.87 -11.54
CA PHE A 91 -15.93 -4.73 -12.07
C PHE A 91 -16.88 -5.13 -13.20
N ALA A 92 -16.38 -5.89 -14.18
CA ALA A 92 -17.18 -6.39 -15.30
C ALA A 92 -18.30 -7.35 -14.83
N ALA A 93 -18.09 -8.07 -13.73
CA ALA A 93 -19.10 -8.90 -13.07
C ALA A 93 -20.16 -8.12 -12.29
N GLY A 94 -20.05 -6.78 -12.20
CA GLY A 94 -21.07 -5.89 -11.64
C GLY A 94 -20.62 -5.00 -10.48
N ASN A 95 -19.39 -5.13 -9.98
CA ASN A 95 -18.89 -4.26 -8.91
C ASN A 95 -18.42 -2.91 -9.46
N THR A 96 -19.38 -2.05 -9.82
CA THR A 96 -19.12 -0.76 -10.48
C THR A 96 -18.33 0.24 -9.63
N ALA A 97 -18.26 0.04 -8.31
CA ALA A 97 -17.49 0.88 -7.39
C ALA A 97 -15.98 0.86 -7.66
N LEU A 98 -15.49 -0.17 -8.36
CA LEU A 98 -14.07 -0.35 -8.68
C LEU A 98 -13.59 0.52 -9.86
N GLN A 99 -14.50 1.23 -10.53
CA GLN A 99 -14.18 1.98 -11.75
C GLN A 99 -13.12 3.06 -11.53
N GLU A 100 -13.21 3.80 -10.42
CA GLU A 100 -12.24 4.86 -10.09
C GLU A 100 -10.84 4.28 -9.90
N THR A 101 -10.72 3.17 -9.16
CA THR A 101 -9.45 2.45 -8.99
C THR A 101 -8.85 2.03 -10.33
N ILE A 102 -9.67 1.56 -11.27
CA ILE A 102 -9.23 1.19 -12.62
C ILE A 102 -8.72 2.42 -13.40
N HIS A 103 -9.45 3.54 -13.34
CA HIS A 103 -9.07 4.79 -14.01
C HIS A 103 -7.76 5.36 -13.48
N GLU A 104 -7.62 5.41 -12.16
CA GLU A 104 -6.39 5.87 -11.52
C GLU A 104 -5.21 4.98 -11.88
N TYR A 105 -5.40 3.65 -11.88
CA TYR A 105 -4.37 2.71 -12.30
C TYR A 105 -3.91 2.99 -13.73
N ILE A 106 -4.82 3.03 -14.70
CA ILE A 106 -4.48 3.26 -16.11
C ILE A 106 -3.74 4.60 -16.28
N SER A 107 -4.20 5.65 -15.59
CA SER A 107 -3.52 6.95 -15.56
C SER A 107 -2.10 6.87 -14.97
N SER A 108 -1.88 6.10 -13.90
CA SER A 108 -0.55 5.90 -13.31
C SER A 108 0.39 5.18 -14.28
N GLN A 109 -0.11 4.15 -14.97
CA GLN A 109 0.68 3.38 -15.93
C GLN A 109 1.09 4.23 -17.13
N ALA A 110 0.21 5.10 -17.63
CA ALA A 110 0.56 6.04 -18.69
C ALA A 110 1.72 6.97 -18.30
N ARG A 111 1.85 7.35 -17.02
CA ARG A 111 2.99 8.13 -16.50
C ARG A 111 4.24 7.27 -16.32
N ILE A 112 4.11 6.09 -15.72
CA ILE A 112 5.23 5.18 -15.44
C ILE A 112 5.91 4.71 -16.72
N GLN A 113 5.18 4.48 -17.81
CA GLN A 113 5.75 4.12 -19.11
C GLN A 113 6.77 5.15 -19.65
N LEU A 114 6.71 6.40 -19.20
CA LEU A 114 7.58 7.50 -19.65
C LEU A 114 8.85 7.65 -18.81
N LEU A 115 8.95 6.93 -17.68
CA LEU A 115 10.10 7.03 -16.79
C LEU A 115 11.35 6.46 -17.45
N ASN A 116 12.47 7.14 -17.24
CA ASN A 116 13.77 6.62 -17.61
C ASN A 116 14.33 5.84 -16.42
N THR A 117 14.53 4.53 -16.62
CA THR A 117 14.89 3.57 -15.58
C THR A 117 16.25 2.94 -15.88
N ARG A 118 16.73 2.06 -15.01
CA ARG A 118 17.93 1.26 -15.31
C ARG A 118 17.72 0.27 -16.46
N SER A 119 16.49 -0.16 -16.74
CA SER A 119 16.15 -0.97 -17.92
C SER A 119 16.04 -0.15 -19.21
N GLY A 120 16.01 1.18 -19.13
CA GLY A 120 15.91 2.10 -20.26
C GLY A 120 14.73 3.07 -20.14
N GLY A 121 14.44 3.79 -21.21
CA GLY A 121 13.25 4.64 -21.38
C GLY A 121 12.19 3.97 -22.25
N LEU A 122 11.13 4.70 -22.58
CA LEU A 122 9.95 4.17 -23.29
C LEU A 122 10.27 3.29 -24.51
N SER A 123 11.21 3.72 -25.37
CA SER A 123 11.59 3.00 -26.60
C SER A 123 12.95 2.30 -26.52
N SER A 124 13.55 2.19 -25.33
CA SER A 124 14.89 1.62 -25.13
C SER A 124 14.93 0.56 -24.04
N GLY A 125 13.78 -0.04 -23.70
CA GLY A 125 13.66 -1.18 -22.78
C GLY A 125 13.03 -0.86 -21.42
N GLY A 126 12.69 0.40 -21.14
CA GLY A 126 12.20 0.86 -19.82
C GLY A 126 10.88 0.22 -19.36
N LEU A 127 10.07 -0.27 -20.29
CA LEU A 127 8.82 -0.99 -19.97
C LEU A 127 9.06 -2.35 -19.31
N GLY A 128 10.27 -2.90 -19.44
CA GLY A 128 10.70 -4.12 -18.75
C GLY A 128 11.25 -3.90 -17.34
N GLU A 129 11.20 -2.67 -16.80
CA GLU A 129 11.58 -2.43 -15.41
C GLU A 129 10.55 -3.11 -14.46
N PRO A 130 11.00 -3.98 -13.54
CA PRO A 130 10.09 -4.75 -12.70
C PRO A 130 9.26 -3.91 -11.73
N LYS A 131 9.92 -2.92 -11.09
CA LYS A 131 9.35 -2.19 -9.95
C LYS A 131 9.74 -0.72 -9.92
N TYR A 132 8.89 0.07 -9.28
CA TYR A 132 9.03 1.52 -9.13
C TYR A 132 8.73 1.94 -7.69
N ARG A 133 9.19 3.14 -7.32
CA ARG A 133 8.81 3.73 -6.03
C ARG A 133 7.33 4.13 -6.05
N VAL A 134 6.72 4.16 -4.86
CA VAL A 134 5.31 4.51 -4.68
C VAL A 134 4.97 5.99 -4.91
N ASP A 135 5.98 6.81 -5.19
CA ASP A 135 5.83 8.22 -5.58
C ASP A 135 5.92 8.43 -7.11
N GLU A 136 5.92 7.33 -7.89
CA GLU A 136 6.13 7.27 -9.35
C GLU A 136 7.54 7.67 -9.80
N THR A 137 8.55 7.44 -8.97
CA THR A 137 9.96 7.61 -9.36
C THR A 137 10.65 6.27 -9.69
N PRO A 138 11.71 6.29 -10.54
CA PRO A 138 12.46 5.09 -10.87
C PRO A 138 13.12 4.44 -9.64
N TYR A 139 13.07 3.11 -9.57
CA TYR A 139 13.86 2.34 -8.61
C TYR A 139 15.29 2.16 -9.15
N ASN A 140 16.23 2.93 -8.60
CA ASN A 140 17.60 3.03 -9.11
C ASN A 140 18.62 2.10 -8.42
N GLU A 141 18.19 1.10 -7.66
CA GLU A 141 19.10 0.15 -6.99
C GLU A 141 19.26 -1.15 -7.81
N ASP A 142 20.21 -2.00 -7.41
CA ASP A 142 20.42 -3.30 -8.05
C ASP A 142 19.21 -4.21 -7.86
N TRP A 143 18.86 -4.95 -8.91
CA TRP A 143 17.67 -5.80 -8.98
C TRP A 143 17.72 -6.74 -10.17
N GLY A 144 16.96 -7.84 -10.13
CA GLY A 144 16.76 -8.76 -11.25
C GLY A 144 15.93 -8.14 -12.37
N ARG A 145 16.58 -7.42 -13.28
CA ARG A 145 15.98 -6.69 -14.41
C ARG A 145 16.69 -6.99 -15.75
N PRO A 146 16.00 -6.84 -16.89
CA PRO A 146 14.56 -6.59 -17.03
C PRO A 146 13.73 -7.82 -16.67
N GLN A 147 12.42 -7.62 -16.51
CA GLN A 147 11.42 -8.68 -16.49
C GLN A 147 10.39 -8.41 -17.59
N ALA A 148 10.26 -9.35 -18.51
CA ALA A 148 9.56 -9.12 -19.78
C ALA A 148 8.06 -9.53 -19.75
N ASP A 149 7.56 -10.03 -18.61
CA ASP A 149 6.17 -10.39 -18.38
C ASP A 149 5.29 -9.19 -18.00
N GLY A 150 5.85 -8.18 -17.32
CA GLY A 150 5.12 -6.99 -16.85
C GLY A 150 4.28 -6.31 -17.94
N PRO A 151 4.87 -5.93 -19.09
CA PRO A 151 4.12 -5.35 -20.21
C PRO A 151 2.99 -6.24 -20.73
N ALA A 152 3.22 -7.54 -20.86
CA ALA A 152 2.18 -8.47 -21.32
C ALA A 152 0.99 -8.54 -20.35
N LEU A 153 1.27 -8.65 -19.05
CA LEU A 153 0.24 -8.68 -18.01
C LEU A 153 -0.54 -7.37 -17.95
N ARG A 154 0.16 -6.22 -18.03
CA ARG A 154 -0.47 -4.90 -18.05
C ARG A 154 -1.35 -4.71 -19.29
N ALA A 155 -0.89 -5.11 -20.47
CA ALA A 155 -1.69 -5.09 -21.69
C ALA A 155 -2.97 -5.93 -21.53
N THR A 156 -2.87 -7.16 -21.02
CA THR A 156 -4.05 -8.02 -20.77
C THR A 156 -5.04 -7.40 -19.78
N ALA A 157 -4.56 -6.79 -18.68
CA ALA A 157 -5.43 -6.13 -17.70
C ALA A 157 -6.17 -4.91 -18.29
N LEU A 158 -5.48 -4.10 -19.09
CA LEU A 158 -6.05 -2.92 -19.74
C LEU A 158 -7.01 -3.30 -20.89
N ILE A 159 -6.68 -4.32 -21.68
CA ILE A 159 -7.57 -4.83 -22.73
C ILE A 159 -8.87 -5.36 -22.13
N ALA A 160 -8.84 -6.01 -20.97
CA ALA A 160 -10.06 -6.45 -20.28
C ALA A 160 -11.01 -5.28 -19.97
N TYR A 161 -10.49 -4.15 -19.49
CA TYR A 161 -11.34 -2.97 -19.21
C TYR A 161 -11.80 -2.30 -20.51
N ALA A 162 -10.93 -2.22 -21.50
CA ALA A 162 -11.29 -1.62 -22.78
C ALA A 162 -12.32 -2.47 -23.56
N ARG A 163 -12.36 -3.79 -23.37
CA ARG A 163 -13.44 -4.65 -23.87
C ARG A 163 -14.78 -4.27 -23.23
N TRP A 164 -14.82 -4.10 -21.91
CA TRP A 164 -16.01 -3.62 -21.22
C TRP A 164 -16.45 -2.24 -21.75
N LEU A 165 -15.51 -1.33 -22.01
CA LEU A 165 -15.82 -0.02 -22.61
C LEU A 165 -16.49 -0.19 -23.99
N LEU A 166 -16.00 -1.08 -24.84
CA LEU A 166 -16.60 -1.33 -26.17
C LEU A 166 -17.99 -1.94 -26.07
N GLU A 167 -18.20 -2.89 -25.16
CA GLU A 167 -19.50 -3.52 -24.93
C GLU A 167 -20.55 -2.53 -24.39
N ASN A 168 -20.11 -1.39 -23.85
CA ASN A 168 -20.97 -0.35 -23.30
C ASN A 168 -20.89 0.96 -24.11
N ASP A 169 -20.63 0.86 -25.42
CA ASP A 169 -20.64 1.99 -26.37
C ASP A 169 -19.64 3.14 -26.06
N TYR A 170 -18.60 2.86 -25.28
CA TYR A 170 -17.51 3.80 -24.96
C TYR A 170 -16.29 3.60 -25.85
N TYR A 171 -16.52 3.44 -27.15
CA TYR A 171 -15.50 3.21 -28.17
C TYR A 171 -14.38 4.27 -28.14
N ASP A 172 -14.74 5.55 -28.10
CA ASP A 172 -13.77 6.64 -28.11
C ASP A 172 -12.87 6.63 -26.86
N VAL A 173 -13.40 6.21 -25.71
CA VAL A 173 -12.65 6.09 -24.46
C VAL A 173 -11.63 4.95 -24.57
N ALA A 174 -12.08 3.78 -25.03
CA ALA A 174 -11.19 2.63 -25.25
C ALA A 174 -10.05 2.98 -26.22
N LYS A 175 -10.38 3.66 -27.33
CA LYS A 175 -9.44 4.02 -28.39
C LYS A 175 -8.47 5.14 -28.00
N SER A 176 -8.95 6.20 -27.37
CA SER A 176 -8.13 7.40 -27.12
C SER A 176 -7.39 7.39 -25.78
N ILE A 177 -7.90 6.66 -24.78
CA ILE A 177 -7.34 6.67 -23.42
C ILE A 177 -6.59 5.37 -23.13
N VAL A 178 -7.23 4.21 -23.33
CA VAL A 178 -6.65 2.93 -22.90
C VAL A 178 -5.68 2.37 -23.94
N TRP A 179 -6.07 2.37 -25.21
CA TRP A 179 -5.31 1.75 -26.29
C TRP A 179 -3.88 2.27 -26.47
N PRO A 180 -3.56 3.57 -26.32
CA PRO A 180 -2.19 4.06 -26.44
C PRO A 180 -1.22 3.43 -25.42
N VAL A 181 -1.69 3.19 -24.18
CA VAL A 181 -0.88 2.53 -23.13
C VAL A 181 -0.65 1.07 -23.51
N VAL A 182 -1.71 0.37 -23.93
CA VAL A 182 -1.66 -1.03 -24.39
C VAL A 182 -0.70 -1.20 -25.58
N LYS A 183 -0.75 -0.30 -26.55
CA LYS A 183 0.07 -0.38 -27.77
C LYS A 183 1.56 -0.34 -27.46
N ASN A 184 2.00 0.48 -26.50
CA ASN A 184 3.40 0.52 -26.06
C ASN A 184 3.84 -0.81 -25.44
N ASP A 185 2.99 -1.41 -24.59
CA ASP A 185 3.29 -2.69 -23.97
C ASP A 185 3.35 -3.82 -25.02
N LEU A 186 2.45 -3.82 -26.01
CA LEU A 186 2.47 -4.79 -27.10
C LEU A 186 3.69 -4.62 -28.03
N SER A 187 4.12 -3.38 -28.29
CA SER A 187 5.37 -3.08 -29.00
C SER A 187 6.59 -3.62 -28.24
N TYR A 188 6.61 -3.50 -26.90
CA TYR A 188 7.65 -4.12 -26.09
C TYR A 188 7.65 -5.64 -26.22
N VAL A 189 6.47 -6.26 -26.14
CA VAL A 189 6.36 -7.73 -26.29
C VAL A 189 6.82 -8.17 -27.67
N SER A 190 6.42 -7.50 -28.76
CA SER A 190 6.86 -7.86 -30.11
C SER A 190 8.36 -7.74 -30.33
N GLU A 191 9.02 -6.82 -29.60
CA GLU A 191 10.46 -6.59 -29.68
C GLU A 191 11.27 -7.52 -28.78
N HIS A 192 10.78 -7.84 -27.58
CA HIS A 192 11.57 -8.45 -26.52
C HIS A 192 11.14 -9.88 -26.10
N TRP A 193 10.07 -10.46 -26.68
CA TRP A 193 9.62 -11.80 -26.29
C TRP A 193 10.70 -12.89 -26.45
N ASN A 194 11.63 -12.70 -27.39
CA ASN A 194 12.71 -13.63 -27.70
C ASN A 194 14.07 -13.22 -27.09
N THR A 195 14.08 -12.34 -26.08
CA THR A 195 15.28 -12.00 -25.30
C THR A 195 15.20 -12.58 -23.89
N THR A 196 16.34 -12.94 -23.31
CA THR A 196 16.39 -13.41 -21.92
C THR A 196 16.05 -12.27 -20.96
N ALA A 197 15.24 -12.57 -19.95
CA ALA A 197 14.86 -11.67 -18.87
C ALA A 197 14.82 -12.47 -17.57
N PHE A 198 14.72 -11.77 -16.44
CA PHE A 198 14.46 -12.45 -15.17
C PHE A 198 13.05 -13.04 -15.16
N ASP A 199 12.91 -14.19 -14.52
CA ASP A 199 11.62 -14.86 -14.32
C ASP A 199 10.75 -14.10 -13.29
N LEU A 200 9.51 -14.55 -13.12
CA LEU A 200 8.56 -13.97 -12.18
C LEU A 200 9.04 -14.01 -10.71
N TRP A 201 10.02 -14.84 -10.39
CA TRP A 201 10.62 -14.90 -9.05
C TRP A 201 11.80 -13.95 -8.89
N GLU A 202 12.15 -13.20 -9.94
CA GLU A 202 13.21 -12.18 -9.95
C GLU A 202 14.62 -12.76 -9.76
N GLU A 203 14.80 -14.05 -10.06
CA GLU A 203 15.99 -14.82 -9.68
C GLU A 203 16.76 -15.37 -10.87
N VAL A 204 16.05 -15.90 -11.87
CA VAL A 204 16.65 -16.63 -12.99
C VAL A 204 16.54 -15.81 -14.26
N ASN A 205 17.67 -15.26 -14.70
CA ASN A 205 17.76 -14.63 -16.01
C ASN A 205 17.84 -15.69 -17.12
N SER A 206 16.68 -16.10 -17.64
CA SER A 206 16.54 -17.10 -18.70
C SER A 206 15.17 -16.97 -19.39
N PRO A 207 14.93 -17.64 -20.52
CA PRO A 207 13.57 -17.77 -21.03
C PRO A 207 12.69 -18.49 -19.99
N SER A 208 11.58 -17.86 -19.63
CA SER A 208 10.61 -18.32 -18.63
C SER A 208 9.29 -18.71 -19.29
N PHE A 209 8.77 -19.89 -18.96
CA PHE A 209 7.47 -20.39 -19.45
C PHE A 209 6.34 -19.40 -19.13
N PHE A 210 6.30 -18.91 -17.88
CA PHE A 210 5.28 -17.95 -17.45
C PHE A 210 5.33 -16.68 -18.31
N THR A 211 6.52 -16.13 -18.53
CA THR A 211 6.69 -14.93 -19.35
C THR A 211 6.27 -15.17 -20.80
N THR A 212 6.70 -16.28 -21.41
CA THR A 212 6.37 -16.59 -22.81
C THR A 212 4.86 -16.80 -23.02
N ILE A 213 4.19 -17.52 -22.12
CA ILE A 213 2.76 -17.84 -22.30
C ILE A 213 1.87 -16.59 -22.15
N VAL A 214 2.18 -15.70 -21.20
CA VAL A 214 1.41 -14.45 -21.04
C VAL A 214 1.72 -13.44 -22.15
N GLN A 215 2.95 -13.43 -22.69
CA GLN A 215 3.30 -12.66 -23.88
C GLN A 215 2.52 -13.11 -25.11
N HIS A 216 2.41 -14.43 -25.33
CA HIS A 216 1.58 -14.98 -26.40
C HIS A 216 0.12 -14.51 -26.28
N ARG A 217 -0.48 -14.69 -25.09
CA ARG A 217 -1.85 -14.20 -24.81
C ARG A 217 -1.98 -12.71 -25.11
N ALA A 218 -1.08 -11.87 -24.61
CA ALA A 218 -1.14 -10.43 -24.78
C ALA A 218 -1.12 -10.01 -26.25
N LEU A 219 -0.26 -10.63 -27.07
CA LEU A 219 -0.22 -10.37 -28.52
C LEU A 219 -1.53 -10.74 -29.20
N VAL A 220 -2.15 -11.87 -28.84
CA VAL A 220 -3.42 -12.33 -29.42
C VAL A 220 -4.58 -11.41 -28.99
N GLU A 221 -4.67 -11.06 -27.71
CA GLU A 221 -5.66 -10.10 -27.23
C GLU A 221 -5.48 -8.74 -27.89
N GLY A 222 -4.22 -8.32 -28.09
CA GLY A 222 -3.86 -7.10 -28.81
C GLY A 222 -4.33 -7.09 -30.26
N ILE A 223 -4.17 -8.20 -30.99
CA ILE A 223 -4.69 -8.35 -32.37
C ILE A 223 -6.21 -8.18 -32.39
N ASN A 224 -6.91 -8.90 -31.50
CA ASN A 224 -8.37 -8.87 -31.42
C ASN A 224 -8.87 -7.47 -31.06
N MET A 225 -8.20 -6.81 -30.12
CA MET A 225 -8.59 -5.48 -29.66
C MET A 225 -8.30 -4.39 -30.69
N ALA A 226 -7.16 -4.45 -31.38
CA ALA A 226 -6.83 -3.54 -32.47
C ALA A 226 -7.91 -3.60 -33.57
N ARG A 227 -8.34 -4.81 -33.96
CA ARG A 227 -9.42 -4.99 -34.95
C ARG A 227 -10.74 -4.40 -34.45
N ALA A 228 -11.08 -4.60 -33.17
CA ALA A 228 -12.32 -4.05 -32.59
C ALA A 228 -12.32 -2.51 -32.50
N LEU A 229 -11.13 -1.88 -32.46
CA LEU A 229 -10.95 -0.44 -32.40
C LEU A 229 -10.65 0.22 -33.75
N ASP A 230 -10.75 -0.52 -34.87
CA ASP A 230 -10.26 -0.08 -36.18
C ASP A 230 -8.84 0.52 -36.11
N GLU A 231 -7.96 -0.17 -35.37
CA GLU A 231 -6.58 0.18 -35.10
C GLU A 231 -5.63 -0.93 -35.58
N THR A 232 -4.33 -0.66 -35.49
CA THR A 232 -3.30 -1.66 -35.78
C THR A 232 -2.57 -2.11 -34.52
N CYS A 233 -2.20 -3.40 -34.49
CA CYS A 233 -1.27 -3.99 -33.54
C CYS A 233 0.03 -4.30 -34.30
N PRO A 234 0.98 -3.35 -34.40
CA PRO A 234 2.18 -3.54 -35.20
C PRO A 234 2.92 -4.83 -34.79
N HIS A 235 3.19 -5.68 -35.77
CA HIS A 235 3.93 -6.95 -35.61
C HIS A 235 3.29 -8.03 -34.71
N CYS A 236 2.17 -7.77 -34.05
CA CYS A 236 1.55 -8.78 -33.19
C CYS A 236 1.17 -10.06 -33.96
N GLU A 237 0.61 -9.91 -35.17
CA GLU A 237 0.26 -11.07 -36.03
C GLU A 237 1.47 -11.88 -36.49
N SER A 238 2.64 -11.25 -36.66
CA SER A 238 3.86 -11.96 -37.07
C SER A 238 4.59 -12.61 -35.88
N GLN A 239 4.48 -12.04 -34.68
CA GLN A 239 5.18 -12.51 -33.49
C GLN A 239 4.39 -13.54 -32.67
N ALA A 240 3.07 -13.42 -32.56
CA ALA A 240 2.26 -14.33 -31.71
C ALA A 240 2.45 -15.81 -32.05
N PRO A 241 2.40 -16.25 -33.33
CA PRO A 241 2.63 -17.65 -33.68
C PRO A 241 4.04 -18.14 -33.36
N GLN A 242 5.05 -17.25 -33.39
CA GLN A 242 6.43 -17.60 -33.07
C GLN A 242 6.65 -17.75 -31.56
N ALA A 243 6.04 -16.89 -30.75
CA ALA A 243 6.01 -17.05 -29.29
C ALA A 243 5.32 -18.37 -28.90
N LEU A 244 4.19 -18.71 -29.54
CA LEU A 244 3.53 -20.01 -29.34
C LEU A 244 4.40 -21.19 -29.76
N CYS A 245 5.12 -21.07 -30.88
CA CYS A 245 6.05 -22.10 -31.35
C CYS A 245 7.17 -22.34 -30.33
N TYR A 246 7.77 -21.26 -29.81
CA TYR A 246 8.80 -21.34 -28.77
C TYR A 246 8.25 -21.90 -27.45
N LEU A 247 7.00 -21.59 -27.09
CA LEU A 247 6.33 -22.11 -25.89
C LEU A 247 6.34 -23.65 -25.85
N GLN A 248 6.35 -24.31 -27.01
CA GLN A 248 6.40 -25.78 -27.06
C GLN A 248 7.73 -26.36 -26.54
N SER A 249 8.81 -25.56 -26.55
CA SER A 249 10.14 -25.99 -26.10
C SER A 249 10.22 -26.31 -24.61
N TYR A 250 9.32 -25.74 -23.80
CA TYR A 250 9.29 -25.95 -22.35
C TYR A 250 8.72 -27.33 -21.96
N TRP A 251 8.01 -28.02 -22.85
CA TRP A 251 7.48 -29.35 -22.56
C TRP A 251 8.57 -30.42 -22.62
N THR A 252 8.80 -31.12 -21.51
CA THR A 252 9.85 -32.15 -21.41
C THR A 252 9.41 -33.56 -21.82
N GLY A 253 8.13 -33.73 -22.17
CA GLY A 253 7.49 -35.04 -22.34
C GLY A 253 6.75 -35.52 -21.09
N THR A 254 7.04 -34.97 -19.92
CA THR A 254 6.40 -35.37 -18.64
C THR A 254 5.89 -34.19 -17.81
N ALA A 255 6.60 -33.06 -17.82
CA ALA A 255 6.21 -31.82 -17.15
C ALA A 255 6.71 -30.60 -17.94
N VAL A 256 6.28 -29.40 -17.53
CA VAL A 256 6.85 -28.15 -18.02
C VAL A 256 8.16 -27.88 -17.30
N ARG A 257 9.21 -27.58 -18.05
CA ARG A 257 10.44 -26.98 -17.52
C ARG A 257 10.22 -25.47 -17.51
N SER A 258 10.00 -24.87 -16.35
CA SER A 258 9.60 -23.46 -16.28
C SER A 258 10.69 -22.46 -16.67
N ASN A 259 11.96 -22.80 -16.47
CA ASN A 259 13.11 -21.95 -16.79
C ASN A 259 14.29 -22.80 -17.29
N TYR A 260 15.21 -22.20 -18.04
CA TYR A 260 16.44 -22.85 -18.48
C TYR A 260 17.64 -22.44 -17.61
N GLY A 261 18.45 -23.40 -17.15
CA GLY A 261 19.72 -23.14 -16.45
C GLY A 261 19.67 -23.30 -14.92
N GLN A 262 20.72 -22.83 -14.23
CA GLN A 262 20.85 -22.74 -12.74
C GLN A 262 20.78 -24.04 -11.92
N GLY A 263 20.73 -25.23 -12.55
CA GLY A 263 20.76 -26.51 -11.83
C GLY A 263 19.45 -26.87 -11.09
N ARG A 264 18.35 -26.14 -11.33
CA ARG A 264 17.01 -26.49 -10.84
C ARG A 264 16.38 -27.61 -11.66
N SER A 265 15.47 -28.37 -11.08
CA SER A 265 14.68 -29.42 -11.76
C SER A 265 13.81 -28.88 -12.90
N GLY A 266 13.42 -27.61 -12.81
CA GLY A 266 12.47 -26.96 -13.71
C GLY A 266 11.01 -27.14 -13.31
N LEU A 267 10.71 -27.95 -12.28
CA LEU A 267 9.38 -28.06 -11.69
C LEU A 267 9.13 -26.83 -10.83
N ASP A 268 8.18 -26.01 -11.25
CA ASP A 268 7.91 -24.71 -10.63
C ASP A 268 6.44 -24.34 -10.85
N VAL A 269 5.79 -23.80 -9.82
CA VAL A 269 4.40 -23.33 -9.87
C VAL A 269 4.20 -22.22 -10.90
N ALA A 270 5.27 -21.56 -11.38
CA ALA A 270 5.25 -20.67 -12.54
C ALA A 270 4.51 -21.26 -13.76
N SER A 271 4.60 -22.58 -13.95
CA SER A 271 3.90 -23.29 -15.01
C SER A 271 2.38 -23.39 -14.78
N ILE A 272 1.95 -23.57 -13.53
CA ILE A 272 0.55 -23.56 -13.12
C ILE A 272 -0.01 -22.13 -13.20
N LEU A 273 0.74 -21.15 -12.68
CA LEU A 273 0.43 -19.72 -12.79
C LEU A 273 0.24 -19.30 -14.26
N GLY A 274 1.11 -19.77 -15.16
CA GLY A 274 0.98 -19.53 -16.59
C GLY A 274 -0.36 -20.04 -17.13
N SER A 275 -0.71 -21.29 -16.80
CA SER A 275 -1.96 -21.92 -17.24
C SER A 275 -3.21 -21.16 -16.77
N ILE A 276 -3.29 -20.79 -15.48
CA ILE A 276 -4.46 -20.07 -14.93
C ILE A 276 -4.55 -18.63 -15.46
N HIS A 277 -3.41 -17.95 -15.63
CA HIS A 277 -3.38 -16.59 -16.16
C HIS A 277 -3.54 -16.55 -17.70
N THR A 278 -3.58 -17.69 -18.38
CA THR A 278 -3.99 -17.80 -19.79
C THR A 278 -5.19 -18.71 -20.00
N PHE A 279 -5.98 -18.96 -18.95
CA PHE A 279 -7.26 -19.66 -19.04
C PHE A 279 -8.21 -18.93 -20.00
N ASP A 280 -8.77 -19.67 -20.96
CA ASP A 280 -9.88 -19.24 -21.81
C ASP A 280 -11.10 -20.12 -21.55
N PRO A 281 -12.23 -19.58 -21.06
CA PRO A 281 -13.43 -20.38 -20.85
C PRO A 281 -14.05 -20.87 -22.16
N GLU A 282 -13.76 -20.26 -23.30
CA GLU A 282 -14.19 -20.75 -24.62
C GLU A 282 -13.13 -21.67 -25.24
N GLY A 283 -11.94 -21.80 -24.64
CA GLY A 283 -10.88 -22.69 -25.11
C GLY A 283 -11.23 -24.17 -25.01
N GLU A 284 -10.56 -24.98 -25.82
CA GLU A 284 -10.61 -26.45 -25.69
C GLU A 284 -9.53 -26.95 -24.71
N CYS A 285 -9.44 -28.26 -24.47
CA CYS A 285 -8.33 -28.85 -23.70
C CYS A 285 -7.03 -28.92 -24.52
N ASP A 286 -6.53 -27.75 -24.90
CA ASP A 286 -5.43 -27.58 -25.85
C ASP A 286 -4.05 -27.65 -25.18
N ASP A 287 -3.25 -28.64 -25.62
CA ASP A 287 -1.88 -28.87 -25.18
C ASP A 287 -0.88 -27.82 -25.74
N THR A 288 -1.24 -27.11 -26.80
CA THR A 288 -0.36 -26.11 -27.45
C THR A 288 -0.33 -24.81 -26.66
N THR A 289 -1.47 -24.40 -26.11
CA THR A 289 -1.63 -23.20 -25.27
C THR A 289 -1.69 -23.54 -23.78
N PHE A 290 -1.46 -24.80 -23.40
CA PHE A 290 -1.45 -25.30 -22.03
C PHE A 290 -2.71 -24.91 -21.24
N GLN A 291 -3.89 -25.03 -21.87
CA GLN A 291 -5.16 -24.77 -21.19
C GLN A 291 -5.29 -25.66 -19.94
N PRO A 292 -5.97 -25.19 -18.87
CA PRO A 292 -6.02 -25.92 -17.60
C PRO A 292 -6.49 -27.38 -17.72
N CYS A 293 -7.45 -27.68 -18.61
CA CYS A 293 -7.92 -29.05 -18.85
C CYS A 293 -7.07 -29.89 -19.82
N SER A 294 -6.00 -29.34 -20.39
CA SER A 294 -5.11 -30.03 -21.34
C SER A 294 -4.32 -31.15 -20.67
N ALA A 295 -3.92 -32.17 -21.44
CA ALA A 295 -3.23 -33.32 -20.88
C ALA A 295 -1.85 -32.94 -20.31
N ARG A 296 -1.13 -32.03 -20.99
CA ARG A 296 0.16 -31.50 -20.53
C ARG A 296 0.02 -30.69 -19.25
N ALA A 297 -1.01 -29.84 -19.13
CA ALA A 297 -1.20 -29.03 -17.94
C ALA A 297 -1.54 -29.87 -16.70
N LEU A 298 -2.33 -30.95 -16.85
CA LEU A 298 -2.66 -31.89 -15.78
C LEU A 298 -1.47 -32.76 -15.35
N ALA A 299 -0.69 -33.25 -16.32
CA ALA A 299 0.54 -33.99 -16.04
C ALA A 299 1.56 -33.11 -15.29
N ASN A 300 1.70 -31.85 -15.73
CA ASN A 300 2.52 -30.86 -15.07
C ASN A 300 2.03 -30.54 -13.66
N HIS A 301 0.72 -30.34 -13.47
CA HIS A 301 0.12 -30.10 -12.16
C HIS A 301 0.51 -31.19 -11.16
N LYS A 302 0.40 -32.46 -11.56
CA LYS A 302 0.85 -33.59 -10.75
C LYS A 302 2.34 -33.49 -10.42
N ALA A 303 3.20 -33.33 -11.44
CA ALA A 303 4.65 -33.32 -11.23
C ALA A 303 5.10 -32.18 -10.29
N VAL A 304 4.56 -30.98 -10.45
CA VAL A 304 4.87 -29.81 -9.62
C VAL A 304 4.38 -30.02 -8.19
N THR A 305 3.11 -30.38 -7.99
CA THR A 305 2.53 -30.53 -6.64
C THR A 305 3.17 -31.68 -5.85
N ASP A 306 3.53 -32.78 -6.52
CA ASP A 306 4.22 -33.90 -5.90
C ASP A 306 5.65 -33.58 -5.46
N SER A 307 6.32 -32.64 -6.13
CA SER A 307 7.67 -32.22 -5.75
C SER A 307 7.72 -31.62 -4.32
N PHE A 308 6.61 -31.05 -3.85
CA PHE A 308 6.50 -30.45 -2.51
C PHE A 308 6.06 -31.44 -1.42
N ARG A 309 5.51 -32.60 -1.81
CA ARG A 309 4.90 -33.56 -0.88
C ARG A 309 5.89 -34.11 0.14
N SER A 310 7.15 -34.28 -0.24
CA SER A 310 8.19 -34.89 0.60
C SER A 310 9.11 -33.90 1.31
N ILE A 311 9.14 -32.64 0.87
CA ILE A 311 10.12 -31.64 1.36
C ILE A 311 9.57 -30.74 2.46
N TYR A 312 8.24 -30.57 2.57
CA TYR A 312 7.62 -29.80 3.64
C TYR A 312 7.10 -30.71 4.74
N LYS A 313 7.49 -30.42 5.99
CA LYS A 313 7.06 -31.21 7.15
C LYS A 313 5.55 -31.18 7.33
N ILE A 314 4.91 -30.05 7.01
CA ILE A 314 3.45 -29.90 7.07
C ILE A 314 2.70 -30.79 6.06
N ASN A 315 3.38 -31.30 5.04
CA ASN A 315 2.84 -32.27 4.06
C ASN A 315 3.07 -33.72 4.50
N GLY A 316 3.73 -33.95 5.65
CA GLY A 316 4.09 -35.27 6.14
C GLY A 316 2.89 -36.20 6.26
N GLY A 317 2.97 -37.35 5.58
CA GLY A 317 1.95 -38.40 5.62
C GLY A 317 0.76 -38.21 4.67
N ILE A 318 0.70 -37.12 3.90
CA ILE A 318 -0.36 -36.89 2.90
C ILE A 318 -0.08 -37.72 1.65
N LYS A 319 -1.02 -38.59 1.27
CA LYS A 319 -0.87 -39.55 0.16
C LYS A 319 -1.03 -38.89 -1.20
N GLN A 320 -0.57 -39.58 -2.23
CA GLN A 320 -0.91 -39.24 -3.62
C GLN A 320 -2.43 -39.14 -3.81
N GLY A 321 -2.86 -38.20 -4.65
CA GLY A 321 -4.29 -37.88 -4.84
C GLY A 321 -4.92 -37.03 -3.74
N GLN A 322 -4.15 -36.59 -2.74
CA GLN A 322 -4.59 -35.64 -1.72
C GLN A 322 -3.78 -34.34 -1.82
N ALA A 323 -4.49 -33.22 -1.68
CA ALA A 323 -3.92 -31.88 -1.81
C ALA A 323 -2.87 -31.60 -0.72
N VAL A 324 -1.86 -30.81 -1.06
CA VAL A 324 -0.72 -30.47 -0.21
C VAL A 324 -0.44 -28.97 -0.26
N ALA A 325 0.37 -28.48 0.66
CA ALA A 325 0.89 -27.11 0.59
C ALA A 325 1.93 -27.02 -0.53
N VAL A 326 1.80 -26.02 -1.40
CA VAL A 326 2.60 -25.84 -2.62
C VAL A 326 3.45 -24.57 -2.48
N GLY A 327 4.73 -24.64 -2.81
CA GLY A 327 5.64 -23.48 -2.84
C GLY A 327 5.93 -23.01 -4.27
N ARG A 328 6.99 -22.23 -4.46
CA ARG A 328 7.44 -21.78 -5.79
C ARG A 328 8.04 -22.93 -6.59
N TYR A 329 9.16 -23.45 -6.13
CA TYR A 329 9.90 -24.58 -6.70
C TYR A 329 10.61 -25.37 -5.58
N PRO A 330 10.94 -26.67 -5.76
CA PRO A 330 11.41 -27.52 -4.67
C PRO A 330 12.82 -27.15 -4.15
N GLU A 331 13.62 -26.45 -4.95
CA GLU A 331 14.96 -25.97 -4.59
C GLU A 331 14.97 -24.60 -3.90
N ASP A 332 13.80 -24.04 -3.57
CA ASP A 332 13.67 -22.69 -3.00
C ASP A 332 14.41 -22.55 -1.66
N VAL A 333 15.10 -21.42 -1.50
CA VAL A 333 15.85 -21.04 -0.29
C VAL A 333 15.46 -19.66 0.24
N TYR A 334 14.61 -18.91 -0.47
CA TYR A 334 14.11 -17.62 0.02
C TYR A 334 13.28 -17.85 1.28
N PHE A 335 13.68 -17.23 2.40
CA PHE A 335 13.13 -17.53 3.73
C PHE A 335 13.15 -19.03 4.10
N ASN A 336 14.14 -19.78 3.61
CA ASN A 336 14.30 -21.24 3.75
C ASN A 336 13.37 -22.10 2.88
N GLY A 337 12.70 -21.51 1.88
CA GLY A 337 11.85 -22.20 0.91
C GLY A 337 10.58 -22.76 1.54
N ASN A 338 9.49 -22.02 1.43
CA ASN A 338 8.21 -22.36 2.06
C ASN A 338 7.09 -22.53 1.04
N PRO A 339 5.96 -23.12 1.46
CA PRO A 339 4.69 -22.92 0.78
C PRO A 339 4.31 -21.44 0.65
N TRP A 340 3.63 -21.11 -0.45
CA TRP A 340 3.07 -19.79 -0.71
C TRP A 340 1.54 -19.90 -0.80
N TYR A 341 0.82 -18.90 -0.28
CA TYR A 341 -0.65 -18.87 -0.40
C TYR A 341 -1.07 -18.87 -1.86
N LEU A 342 -0.51 -17.95 -2.66
CA LEU A 342 -0.82 -17.86 -4.09
C LEU A 342 -0.50 -19.14 -4.87
N ALA A 343 0.55 -19.88 -4.50
CA ALA A 343 0.92 -21.12 -5.17
C ALA A 343 -0.08 -22.25 -4.86
N THR A 344 -0.51 -22.33 -3.60
CA THR A 344 -1.51 -23.31 -3.15
C THR A 344 -2.89 -23.00 -3.76
N TYR A 345 -3.27 -21.73 -3.85
CA TYR A 345 -4.50 -21.31 -4.54
C TYR A 345 -4.45 -21.51 -6.05
N ALA A 346 -3.30 -21.25 -6.70
CA ALA A 346 -3.13 -21.48 -8.13
C ALA A 346 -3.31 -22.96 -8.51
N ALA A 347 -2.83 -23.89 -7.67
CA ALA A 347 -3.08 -25.31 -7.85
C ALA A 347 -4.58 -25.63 -7.82
N ALA A 348 -5.34 -25.08 -6.87
CA ALA A 348 -6.80 -25.23 -6.85
C ALA A 348 -7.47 -24.59 -8.08
N GLU A 349 -7.07 -23.37 -8.46
CA GLU A 349 -7.67 -22.60 -9.56
C GLU A 349 -7.58 -23.34 -10.88
N GLN A 350 -6.41 -23.92 -11.20
CA GLN A 350 -6.24 -24.71 -12.43
C GLN A 350 -7.24 -25.88 -12.52
N LEU A 351 -7.55 -26.51 -11.39
CA LEU A 351 -8.51 -27.63 -11.35
C LEU A 351 -9.95 -27.15 -11.52
N TYR A 352 -10.31 -26.00 -10.95
CA TYR A 352 -11.62 -25.39 -11.17
C TYR A 352 -11.81 -24.94 -12.62
N ASP A 353 -10.79 -24.34 -13.22
CA ASP A 353 -10.79 -23.98 -14.65
C ASP A 353 -10.93 -25.22 -15.53
N ALA A 354 -10.20 -26.30 -15.21
CA ALA A 354 -10.28 -27.54 -15.96
C ALA A 354 -11.70 -28.15 -15.91
N MET A 355 -12.31 -28.17 -14.72
CA MET A 355 -13.70 -28.63 -14.56
C MET A 355 -14.70 -27.74 -15.31
N TYR A 356 -14.50 -26.43 -15.31
CA TYR A 356 -15.33 -25.52 -16.09
C TYR A 356 -15.26 -25.86 -17.59
N GLN A 357 -14.05 -26.05 -18.13
CA GLN A 357 -13.85 -26.40 -19.54
C GLN A 357 -14.46 -27.77 -19.87
N TRP A 358 -14.24 -28.81 -19.07
CA TRP A 358 -14.84 -30.13 -19.32
C TRP A 358 -16.36 -30.11 -19.31
N ASN A 359 -16.97 -29.39 -18.36
CA ASN A 359 -18.43 -29.24 -18.29
C ASN A 359 -18.97 -28.51 -19.52
N LYS A 360 -18.26 -27.49 -20.01
CA LYS A 360 -18.66 -26.73 -21.19
C LYS A 360 -18.48 -27.50 -22.49
N ILE A 361 -17.36 -28.18 -22.66
CA ILE A 361 -17.05 -29.02 -23.82
C ILE A 361 -17.97 -30.26 -23.83
N GLY A 362 -18.38 -30.72 -22.65
CA GLY A 362 -19.29 -31.85 -22.47
C GLY A 362 -18.60 -33.21 -22.48
N LYS A 363 -17.26 -33.26 -22.34
CA LYS A 363 -16.47 -34.50 -22.27
C LYS A 363 -15.12 -34.31 -21.60
N ILE A 364 -14.54 -35.40 -21.09
CA ILE A 364 -13.16 -35.49 -20.57
C ILE A 364 -12.39 -36.49 -21.43
N MET A 365 -11.22 -36.11 -21.93
CA MET A 365 -10.32 -37.03 -22.63
C MET A 365 -9.15 -37.41 -21.71
N VAL A 366 -9.09 -38.69 -21.31
CA VAL A 366 -7.98 -39.25 -20.55
C VAL A 366 -6.98 -39.86 -21.53
N THR A 367 -5.79 -39.28 -21.62
CA THR A 367 -4.70 -39.71 -22.51
C THR A 367 -3.59 -40.40 -21.71
N ASP A 368 -2.59 -40.97 -22.38
CA ASP A 368 -1.43 -41.53 -21.68
C ASP A 368 -0.65 -40.46 -20.89
N VAL A 369 -0.68 -39.20 -21.37
CA VAL A 369 0.00 -38.07 -20.72
C VAL A 369 -0.71 -37.70 -19.41
N SER A 370 -2.05 -37.59 -19.41
CA SER A 370 -2.82 -37.20 -18.21
C SER A 370 -3.21 -38.36 -17.30
N MET A 371 -3.05 -39.62 -17.74
CA MET A 371 -3.40 -40.81 -16.96
C MET A 371 -2.82 -40.82 -15.54
N PRO A 372 -1.53 -40.48 -15.30
CA PRO A 372 -0.97 -40.50 -13.95
C PRO A 372 -1.65 -39.50 -13.01
N PHE A 373 -2.12 -38.35 -13.52
CA PHE A 373 -2.88 -37.39 -12.73
C PHE A 373 -4.24 -37.99 -12.31
N PHE A 374 -4.99 -38.54 -13.26
CA PHE A 374 -6.31 -39.09 -12.95
C PHE A 374 -6.24 -40.33 -12.06
N LYS A 375 -5.25 -41.21 -12.23
CA LYS A 375 -5.11 -42.43 -11.43
C LYS A 375 -4.90 -42.17 -9.93
N ASP A 376 -4.29 -41.05 -9.58
CA ASP A 376 -4.06 -40.69 -8.18
C ASP A 376 -5.36 -40.26 -7.48
N ILE A 377 -6.20 -39.50 -8.16
CA ILE A 377 -7.46 -38.96 -7.60
C ILE A 377 -8.65 -39.91 -7.80
N TYR A 378 -8.61 -40.74 -8.84
CA TYR A 378 -9.65 -41.72 -9.17
C TYR A 378 -9.01 -42.95 -9.82
N SER A 379 -8.66 -43.94 -8.99
CA SER A 379 -7.88 -45.12 -9.39
C SER A 379 -8.54 -46.01 -10.44
N GLU A 380 -9.88 -45.97 -10.54
CA GLU A 380 -10.65 -46.79 -11.49
C GLU A 380 -10.71 -46.18 -12.90
N VAL A 381 -10.21 -44.95 -13.08
CA VAL A 381 -10.28 -44.21 -14.35
C VAL A 381 -9.81 -45.04 -15.55
N GLN A 382 -10.57 -44.99 -16.64
CA GLN A 382 -10.21 -45.62 -17.91
C GLN A 382 -9.65 -44.62 -18.93
N LYS A 383 -8.76 -45.10 -19.80
CA LYS A 383 -8.25 -44.30 -20.94
C LYS A 383 -9.38 -44.11 -21.95
N GLY A 384 -9.46 -42.93 -22.55
CA GLY A 384 -10.42 -42.63 -23.62
C GLY A 384 -11.25 -41.38 -23.33
N THR A 385 -12.31 -41.22 -24.12
CA THR A 385 -13.25 -40.10 -24.00
C THR A 385 -14.42 -40.49 -23.11
N HIS A 386 -14.68 -39.68 -22.09
CA HIS A 386 -15.82 -39.81 -21.18
C HIS A 386 -16.77 -38.66 -21.45
N GLU A 387 -17.92 -38.95 -22.07
CA GLU A 387 -18.95 -37.96 -22.35
C GLU A 387 -19.68 -37.55 -21.07
N SER A 388 -20.18 -36.32 -21.01
CA SER A 388 -20.91 -35.75 -19.86
C SER A 388 -22.14 -36.55 -19.42
N SER A 389 -22.69 -37.38 -20.31
CA SER A 389 -23.78 -38.32 -20.02
C SER A 389 -23.34 -39.61 -19.31
N SER A 390 -22.03 -39.89 -19.25
CA SER A 390 -21.48 -41.10 -18.63
C SER A 390 -21.33 -40.95 -17.12
N PRO A 391 -21.56 -42.02 -16.32
CA PRO A 391 -21.26 -42.00 -14.89
C PRO A 391 -19.79 -41.71 -14.60
N GLU A 392 -18.89 -42.17 -15.47
CA GLU A 392 -17.45 -42.00 -15.36
C GLU A 392 -17.04 -40.52 -15.40
N PHE A 393 -17.65 -39.71 -16.28
CA PHE A 393 -17.45 -38.26 -16.30
C PHE A 393 -17.82 -37.62 -14.94
N GLY A 394 -18.99 -37.97 -14.40
CA GLY A 394 -19.45 -37.47 -13.09
C GLY A 394 -18.50 -37.85 -11.95
N ASN A 395 -17.99 -39.09 -11.96
CA ASN A 395 -17.03 -39.57 -10.96
C ASN A 395 -15.69 -38.82 -11.05
N ILE A 396 -15.18 -38.59 -12.27
CA ILE A 396 -13.95 -37.82 -12.47
C ILE A 396 -14.12 -36.38 -11.98
N ILE A 397 -15.22 -35.70 -12.35
CA ILE A 397 -15.51 -34.34 -11.88
C ILE A 397 -15.58 -34.29 -10.35
N ALA A 398 -16.27 -35.24 -9.72
CA ALA A 398 -16.37 -35.31 -8.27
C ALA A 398 -15.00 -35.50 -7.59
N ALA A 399 -14.15 -36.38 -8.14
CA ALA A 399 -12.80 -36.62 -7.62
C ALA A 399 -11.88 -35.39 -7.79
N VAL A 400 -11.88 -34.75 -8.97
CA VAL A 400 -11.12 -33.52 -9.22
C VAL A 400 -11.61 -32.39 -8.32
N LYS A 401 -12.93 -32.25 -8.15
CA LYS A 401 -13.50 -31.24 -7.24
C LYS A 401 -13.03 -31.47 -5.80
N ALA A 402 -13.08 -32.69 -5.30
CA ALA A 402 -12.59 -33.02 -3.95
C ALA A 402 -11.09 -32.70 -3.79
N TYR A 403 -10.30 -32.93 -4.83
CA TYR A 403 -8.88 -32.59 -4.85
C TYR A 403 -8.65 -31.06 -4.84
N ALA A 404 -9.41 -30.31 -5.64
CA ALA A 404 -9.36 -28.85 -5.67
C ALA A 404 -9.77 -28.21 -4.33
N GLU A 405 -10.88 -28.66 -3.72
CA GLU A 405 -11.29 -28.20 -2.39
C GLU A 405 -10.22 -28.51 -1.34
N GLY A 406 -9.49 -29.63 -1.48
CA GLY A 406 -8.39 -29.98 -0.60
C GLY A 406 -7.30 -28.92 -0.54
N TYR A 407 -6.96 -28.28 -1.66
CA TYR A 407 -5.96 -27.20 -1.69
C TYR A 407 -6.47 -25.94 -0.98
N ILE A 408 -7.75 -25.59 -1.16
CA ILE A 408 -8.39 -24.49 -0.43
C ILE A 408 -8.33 -24.76 1.07
N GLU A 409 -8.66 -25.98 1.51
CA GLU A 409 -8.64 -26.35 2.93
C GLU A 409 -7.22 -26.39 3.50
N VAL A 410 -6.21 -26.77 2.70
CA VAL A 410 -4.79 -26.66 3.12
C VAL A 410 -4.40 -25.21 3.36
N ALA A 411 -4.67 -24.30 2.43
CA ALA A 411 -4.35 -22.88 2.60
C ALA A 411 -5.10 -22.29 3.80
N LYS A 412 -6.41 -22.54 3.88
CA LYS A 412 -7.29 -22.09 4.97
C LYS A 412 -6.86 -22.59 6.34
N LYS A 413 -6.34 -23.82 6.44
CA LYS A 413 -5.78 -24.38 7.68
C LYS A 413 -4.66 -23.52 8.26
N TYR A 414 -3.88 -22.88 7.39
CA TYR A 414 -2.73 -22.05 7.76
C TYR A 414 -2.99 -20.54 7.61
N THR A 415 -4.16 -20.14 7.12
CA THR A 415 -4.62 -18.75 7.18
C THR A 415 -5.00 -18.40 8.63
N PRO A 416 -4.44 -17.33 9.21
CA PRO A 416 -4.88 -16.83 10.51
C PRO A 416 -6.37 -16.50 10.51
N CYS A 417 -6.99 -16.59 11.69
CA CYS A 417 -8.40 -16.23 11.87
C CYS A 417 -8.73 -14.77 11.52
N THR A 418 -7.73 -13.88 11.44
CA THR A 418 -7.90 -12.51 10.93
C THR A 418 -8.21 -12.44 9.43
N GLY A 419 -7.95 -13.52 8.69
CA GLY A 419 -8.01 -13.54 7.23
C GLY A 419 -6.77 -12.96 6.55
N MET A 420 -5.76 -12.51 7.32
CA MET A 420 -4.53 -11.95 6.78
C MET A 420 -3.80 -12.99 5.90
N LEU A 421 -3.49 -12.62 4.66
CA LEU A 421 -2.69 -13.46 3.77
C LEU A 421 -1.31 -12.85 3.58
N SER A 422 -0.29 -13.48 4.17
CA SER A 422 1.11 -13.15 3.90
C SER A 422 1.55 -13.70 2.55
N GLU A 423 2.83 -13.49 2.22
CA GLU A 423 3.46 -14.13 1.07
C GLU A 423 3.60 -15.65 1.28
N GLN A 424 4.11 -16.06 2.47
CA GLN A 424 4.47 -17.45 2.77
C GLN A 424 3.83 -17.94 4.06
N PHE A 425 3.70 -19.26 4.20
CA PHE A 425 3.45 -19.92 5.48
C PHE A 425 4.45 -21.06 5.70
N SER A 426 4.95 -21.21 6.92
CA SER A 426 6.15 -22.01 7.23
C SER A 426 6.02 -23.46 6.80
N ARG A 427 7.05 -23.97 6.12
CA ARG A 427 7.17 -25.40 5.75
C ARG A 427 7.10 -26.37 6.93
N ASP A 428 7.39 -25.89 8.14
CA ASP A 428 7.55 -26.72 9.35
C ASP A 428 6.29 -26.78 10.22
N ASN A 429 5.63 -25.65 10.41
CA ASN A 429 4.49 -25.53 11.32
C ASN A 429 3.32 -24.73 10.74
N GLY A 430 3.44 -24.19 9.53
CA GLY A 430 2.40 -23.44 8.85
C GLY A 430 2.13 -22.03 9.41
N THR A 431 3.00 -21.48 10.26
CA THR A 431 2.87 -20.09 10.70
C THR A 431 3.16 -19.12 9.54
N PRO A 432 2.35 -18.07 9.33
CA PRO A 432 2.63 -17.02 8.34
C PRO A 432 4.01 -16.38 8.53
N LEU A 433 4.72 -16.09 7.44
CA LEU A 433 6.02 -15.40 7.45
C LEU A 433 6.29 -14.66 6.14
N SER A 434 7.47 -14.05 6.03
CA SER A 434 7.82 -13.04 5.02
C SER A 434 6.89 -11.82 5.19
N VAL A 435 6.48 -11.17 4.11
CA VAL A 435 5.61 -9.99 4.18
C VAL A 435 4.17 -10.37 4.51
N ALA A 436 3.56 -9.62 5.43
CA ALA A 436 2.12 -9.64 5.66
C ALA A 436 1.37 -8.89 4.55
N ASP A 437 0.06 -9.16 4.43
CA ASP A 437 -0.84 -8.46 3.53
C ASP A 437 -0.30 -8.36 2.08
N LEU A 438 0.13 -9.49 1.51
CA LEU A 438 0.60 -9.50 0.13
C LEU A 438 -0.60 -9.37 -0.81
N THR A 439 -0.62 -8.30 -1.62
CA THR A 439 -1.74 -7.98 -2.51
C THR A 439 -2.02 -9.11 -3.51
N TRP A 440 -0.98 -9.78 -4.02
CA TRP A 440 -1.12 -10.93 -4.91
C TRP A 440 -1.72 -12.16 -4.21
N SER A 441 -1.40 -12.41 -2.93
CA SER A 441 -2.06 -13.49 -2.16
C SER A 441 -3.57 -13.23 -2.06
N TYR A 442 -3.98 -11.99 -1.78
CA TYR A 442 -5.41 -11.64 -1.78
C TYR A 442 -6.06 -11.81 -3.15
N ALA A 443 -5.43 -11.34 -4.22
CA ALA A 443 -5.93 -11.52 -5.58
C ALA A 443 -6.10 -13.01 -5.94
N SER A 444 -5.12 -13.85 -5.59
CA SER A 444 -5.17 -15.29 -5.86
C SER A 444 -6.31 -16.02 -5.12
N TYR A 445 -6.65 -15.58 -3.90
CA TYR A 445 -7.81 -16.10 -3.19
C TYR A 445 -9.12 -15.68 -3.88
N LEU A 446 -9.22 -14.42 -4.32
CA LEU A 446 -10.42 -13.93 -5.01
C LEU A 446 -10.63 -14.64 -6.34
N THR A 447 -9.58 -14.85 -7.13
CA THR A 447 -9.68 -15.52 -8.43
C THR A 447 -10.05 -16.98 -8.27
N VAL A 448 -9.43 -17.72 -7.34
CA VAL A 448 -9.78 -19.14 -7.13
C VAL A 448 -11.22 -19.30 -6.64
N MET A 449 -11.70 -18.42 -5.75
CA MET A 449 -13.08 -18.44 -5.27
C MET A 449 -14.07 -18.10 -6.39
N ALA A 450 -13.72 -17.18 -7.29
CA ALA A 450 -14.50 -16.92 -8.49
C ALA A 450 -14.61 -18.18 -9.37
N ARG A 451 -13.49 -18.87 -9.65
CA ARG A 451 -13.50 -20.11 -10.46
C ARG A 451 -14.27 -21.25 -9.80
N ARG A 452 -14.13 -21.41 -8.49
CA ARG A 452 -14.92 -22.36 -7.70
C ARG A 452 -16.42 -22.16 -7.89
N ASN A 453 -16.85 -20.91 -8.03
CA ASN A 453 -18.25 -20.53 -8.27
C ASN A 453 -18.60 -20.40 -9.77
N SER A 454 -17.75 -20.93 -10.66
CA SER A 454 -17.93 -20.87 -12.12
C SER A 454 -18.03 -19.45 -12.69
N VAL A 455 -17.42 -18.48 -12.02
CA VAL A 455 -17.25 -17.09 -12.47
C VAL A 455 -15.93 -16.99 -13.22
N VAL A 456 -16.03 -16.84 -14.53
CA VAL A 456 -14.89 -16.90 -15.46
C VAL A 456 -14.69 -15.55 -16.16
N PRO A 457 -13.45 -15.17 -16.51
CA PRO A 457 -13.19 -13.98 -17.29
C PRO A 457 -13.71 -14.15 -18.71
N ALA A 458 -13.82 -13.05 -19.48
CA ALA A 458 -14.13 -13.14 -20.90
C ALA A 458 -13.04 -13.90 -21.69
N SER A 459 -13.43 -14.59 -22.75
CA SER A 459 -12.53 -15.25 -23.69
C SER A 459 -11.50 -14.26 -24.24
N TRP A 460 -10.26 -14.73 -24.39
CA TRP A 460 -9.18 -13.95 -24.99
C TRP A 460 -8.97 -14.31 -26.47
N GLY A 461 -9.67 -15.34 -26.97
CA GLY A 461 -9.65 -15.76 -28.36
C GLY A 461 -8.73 -16.95 -28.65
N GLU A 462 -8.47 -17.79 -27.63
CA GLU A 462 -7.55 -18.94 -27.69
C GLU A 462 -7.81 -19.86 -28.89
N LYS A 463 -9.09 -20.14 -29.19
CA LYS A 463 -9.51 -21.04 -30.27
C LYS A 463 -8.93 -20.70 -31.64
N ASN A 464 -8.63 -19.43 -31.88
CA ASN A 464 -8.11 -18.91 -33.14
C ASN A 464 -6.59 -18.65 -33.10
N ALA A 465 -5.92 -19.01 -32.01
CA ALA A 465 -4.52 -18.67 -31.73
C ALA A 465 -3.71 -19.87 -31.24
N ARG A 466 -3.99 -21.05 -31.79
CA ARG A 466 -3.37 -22.33 -31.44
C ARG A 466 -2.55 -22.97 -32.57
N ASP A 467 -2.55 -22.35 -33.74
CA ASP A 467 -1.84 -22.88 -34.91
C ASP A 467 -0.34 -22.62 -34.78
N ILE A 468 0.44 -23.70 -34.64
CA ILE A 468 1.89 -23.64 -34.56
C ILE A 468 2.48 -23.61 -35.98
N PRO A 469 3.35 -22.62 -36.30
CA PRO A 469 4.08 -22.61 -37.56
C PRO A 469 4.89 -23.90 -37.77
N SER A 470 5.02 -24.34 -39.03
CA SER A 470 5.82 -25.54 -39.38
C SER A 470 7.30 -25.42 -39.02
N THR A 471 7.80 -24.20 -38.80
CA THR A 471 9.16 -23.93 -38.33
C THR A 471 9.12 -22.76 -37.36
N CYS A 472 9.66 -22.97 -36.16
CA CYS A 472 9.86 -21.88 -35.20
C CYS A 472 11.05 -21.02 -35.64
N VAL A 473 10.82 -19.74 -35.84
CA VAL A 473 11.83 -18.74 -36.19
C VAL A 473 11.94 -17.75 -35.04
N PRO A 474 13.05 -17.77 -34.28
CA PRO A 474 13.33 -16.72 -33.30
C PRO A 474 13.34 -15.38 -34.03
N SER A 475 12.41 -14.50 -33.68
CA SER A 475 12.25 -13.20 -34.33
C SER A 475 11.92 -12.15 -33.30
N SER A 476 12.12 -10.90 -33.68
CA SER A 476 11.79 -9.72 -32.91
C SER A 476 11.41 -8.63 -33.89
N ALA A 477 10.45 -7.80 -33.54
CA ALA A 477 10.06 -6.67 -34.36
C ALA A 477 9.89 -5.43 -33.48
N THR A 478 10.74 -4.43 -33.72
CA THR A 478 10.70 -3.13 -33.03
C THR A 478 9.39 -2.42 -33.37
N GLY A 479 8.56 -2.23 -32.35
CA GLY A 479 7.27 -1.55 -32.51
C GLY A 479 7.43 -0.02 -32.49
N PRO A 480 6.43 0.74 -32.97
CA PRO A 480 6.37 2.15 -32.66
C PRO A 480 6.02 2.30 -31.17
N TYR A 481 6.72 3.20 -30.50
CA TYR A 481 6.41 3.65 -29.15
C TYR A 481 5.91 5.09 -29.21
N GLN A 482 4.90 5.42 -28.42
CA GLN A 482 4.34 6.77 -28.37
C GLN A 482 3.96 7.18 -26.95
N THR A 483 4.08 8.46 -26.63
CA THR A 483 3.64 8.98 -25.33
C THR A 483 2.12 8.83 -25.20
N ALA A 484 1.67 8.06 -24.20
CA ALA A 484 0.27 8.06 -23.77
C ALA A 484 0.07 9.17 -22.73
N THR A 485 -0.90 10.07 -22.97
CA THR A 485 -1.22 11.15 -22.02
C THR A 485 -2.70 11.08 -21.67
N ILE A 486 -3.00 10.92 -20.38
CA ILE A 486 -4.37 10.85 -19.86
C ILE A 486 -4.55 12.02 -18.89
N THR A 487 -5.27 13.05 -19.31
CA THR A 487 -5.56 14.24 -18.49
C THR A 487 -6.97 14.27 -17.93
N TYR A 488 -7.86 13.42 -18.45
CA TYR A 488 -9.28 13.45 -18.11
C TYR A 488 -9.95 12.11 -18.42
N TRP A 489 -10.79 11.65 -17.48
CA TRP A 489 -11.73 10.55 -17.69
C TRP A 489 -13.14 11.13 -17.82
N PRO A 490 -13.96 10.70 -18.81
CA PRO A 490 -15.34 11.11 -18.89
C PRO A 490 -16.12 10.68 -17.63
N PRO A 491 -16.95 11.55 -17.03
CA PRO A 491 -17.76 11.20 -15.87
C PRO A 491 -18.87 10.22 -16.27
N ASN A 492 -19.28 9.36 -15.33
CA ASN A 492 -20.45 8.48 -15.45
C ASN A 492 -20.37 7.47 -16.61
N LEU A 493 -19.28 6.72 -16.72
CA LEU A 493 -19.23 5.54 -17.60
C LEU A 493 -20.11 4.43 -17.01
N THR A 494 -21.39 4.41 -17.39
CA THR A 494 -22.42 3.50 -16.91
C THR A 494 -22.73 2.41 -17.93
N PRO A 495 -23.13 1.20 -17.51
CA PRO A 495 -23.50 0.15 -18.44
C PRO A 495 -24.68 0.54 -19.37
N THR A 496 -24.61 0.26 -20.67
CA THR A 496 -25.72 0.50 -21.62
C THR A 496 -26.79 -0.61 -21.48
N ALA A 497 -27.73 -0.39 -20.56
CA ALA A 497 -28.99 -1.13 -20.34
C ALA A 497 -29.14 -2.59 -20.86
N GLN A 498 -29.09 -3.55 -19.94
CA GLN A 498 -29.99 -4.72 -19.92
C GLN A 498 -31.03 -4.55 -18.79
N PRO A 499 -32.19 -5.25 -18.82
CA PRO A 499 -33.45 -4.75 -18.29
C PRO A 499 -33.31 -4.40 -16.81
N SER A 500 -33.97 -3.29 -16.43
CA SER A 500 -34.06 -2.85 -15.05
C SER A 500 -34.15 -4.05 -14.12
N PRO A 501 -33.24 -4.21 -13.14
CA PRO A 501 -33.70 -4.88 -11.94
C PRO A 501 -34.95 -4.10 -11.56
N CYS A 502 -36.06 -4.81 -11.36
CA CYS A 502 -37.24 -4.26 -10.73
C CYS A 502 -36.77 -3.24 -9.68
N PRO A 503 -37.33 -2.03 -9.58
CA PRO A 503 -36.94 -1.10 -8.52
C PRO A 503 -37.32 -1.76 -7.19
N THR A 504 -36.46 -2.65 -6.74
CA THR A 504 -36.37 -3.07 -5.37
C THR A 504 -35.92 -1.78 -4.74
N ALA A 505 -36.87 -1.16 -4.03
CA ALA A 505 -36.55 -0.07 -3.14
C ALA A 505 -35.24 -0.42 -2.45
N LEU A 506 -34.27 0.50 -2.49
CA LEU A 506 -33.03 0.39 -1.71
C LEU A 506 -33.43 -0.22 -0.36
N PRO A 507 -32.94 -1.42 -0.02
CA PRO A 507 -33.39 -2.06 1.18
C PRO A 507 -33.04 -1.11 2.32
N THR A 508 -34.06 -0.73 3.07
CA THR A 508 -33.90 0.21 4.20
C THR A 508 -33.06 -0.43 5.31
N LYS A 509 -32.77 -1.72 5.21
CA LYS A 509 -31.93 -2.52 6.09
C LYS A 509 -31.05 -3.52 5.31
N ASN A 510 -29.81 -3.69 5.74
CA ASN A 510 -28.85 -4.68 5.24
C ASN A 510 -28.50 -5.67 6.35
N ASN A 511 -28.24 -6.93 6.01
CA ASN A 511 -27.75 -7.90 6.98
C ASN A 511 -26.24 -7.71 7.19
N VAL A 512 -25.80 -7.44 8.42
CA VAL A 512 -24.40 -7.17 8.81
C VAL A 512 -23.91 -8.29 9.73
N ARG A 513 -22.76 -8.89 9.40
CA ARG A 513 -22.16 -9.95 10.22
C ARG A 513 -21.08 -9.39 11.14
N PHE A 514 -21.30 -9.45 12.44
CA PHE A 514 -20.30 -9.14 13.45
C PHE A 514 -19.53 -10.41 13.81
N ARG A 515 -18.19 -10.37 13.83
CA ARG A 515 -17.34 -11.46 14.34
C ARG A 515 -16.50 -10.94 15.53
N LEU A 516 -16.29 -11.79 16.53
CA LEU A 516 -15.47 -11.49 17.70
C LEU A 516 -14.55 -12.67 17.97
N LEU A 517 -13.24 -12.43 18.07
CA LEU A 517 -12.29 -13.44 18.52
C LEU A 517 -12.14 -13.30 20.04
N ALA A 518 -12.62 -14.27 20.80
CA ALA A 518 -12.82 -14.10 22.23
C ALA A 518 -12.67 -15.42 22.96
N THR A 519 -11.55 -15.66 23.66
CA THR A 519 -11.43 -16.86 24.49
C THR A 519 -12.47 -16.86 25.61
N THR A 520 -13.38 -17.83 25.64
CA THR A 520 -14.49 -17.94 26.61
C THR A 520 -14.43 -19.25 27.38
N GLN A 521 -14.98 -19.26 28.60
CA GLN A 521 -15.12 -20.45 29.44
C GLN A 521 -16.48 -21.12 29.21
N VAL A 522 -16.58 -22.42 29.51
CA VAL A 522 -17.85 -23.16 29.42
C VAL A 522 -18.91 -22.49 30.31
N GLY A 523 -20.04 -22.08 29.71
CA GLY A 523 -21.13 -21.36 30.38
C GLY A 523 -21.08 -19.83 30.28
N GLU A 524 -20.16 -19.27 29.49
CA GLU A 524 -20.15 -17.86 29.09
C GLU A 524 -20.81 -17.67 27.72
N ASP A 525 -21.72 -16.70 27.63
CA ASP A 525 -22.38 -16.32 26.38
C ASP A 525 -21.93 -14.91 25.94
N VAL A 526 -21.69 -14.72 24.65
CA VAL A 526 -21.32 -13.41 24.08
C VAL A 526 -22.54 -12.75 23.44
N PHE A 527 -22.68 -11.44 23.61
CA PHE A 527 -23.73 -10.63 23.00
C PHE A 527 -23.14 -9.35 22.39
N LEU A 528 -23.89 -8.76 21.46
CA LEU A 528 -23.65 -7.50 20.79
C LEU A 528 -24.71 -6.48 21.24
N VAL A 529 -24.29 -5.28 21.62
CA VAL A 529 -25.20 -4.19 22.00
C VAL A 529 -24.68 -2.87 21.41
N GLY A 530 -25.55 -1.94 21.04
CA GLY A 530 -25.13 -0.71 20.38
C GLY A 530 -26.15 0.41 20.43
N SER A 531 -25.83 1.55 19.85
CA SER A 531 -26.56 2.80 19.98
C SER A 531 -27.88 2.86 19.21
N ILE A 532 -28.14 1.90 18.32
CA ILE A 532 -29.36 1.83 17.50
C ILE A 532 -30.37 0.82 18.04
N PRO A 533 -31.67 0.95 17.72
CA PRO A 533 -32.72 0.06 18.21
C PRO A 533 -32.48 -1.42 17.91
N GLU A 534 -31.96 -1.72 16.72
CA GLU A 534 -31.63 -3.07 16.25
C GLU A 534 -30.54 -3.74 17.11
N LEU A 535 -29.70 -2.94 17.76
CA LEU A 535 -28.65 -3.40 18.69
C LEU A 535 -29.01 -3.10 20.16
N GLY A 536 -30.29 -2.82 20.45
CA GLY A 536 -30.78 -2.65 21.81
C GLY A 536 -30.60 -1.26 22.41
N SER A 537 -30.07 -0.26 21.69
CA SER A 537 -29.88 1.12 22.19
C SER A 537 -29.15 1.18 23.55
N TRP A 538 -28.07 0.41 23.69
CA TRP A 538 -27.30 0.20 24.93
C TRP A 538 -28.03 -0.53 26.06
N ASP A 539 -29.26 -1.00 25.85
CA ASP A 539 -29.97 -1.87 26.80
C ASP A 539 -29.46 -3.32 26.70
N VAL A 540 -28.68 -3.74 27.69
CA VAL A 540 -28.11 -5.10 27.81
C VAL A 540 -29.15 -6.22 27.81
N LYS A 541 -30.39 -5.92 28.24
CA LYS A 541 -31.49 -6.90 28.19
C LYS A 541 -31.96 -7.17 26.76
N LYS A 542 -31.66 -6.25 25.83
CA LYS A 542 -31.97 -6.33 24.40
C LYS A 542 -30.74 -6.59 23.54
N ALA A 543 -29.59 -6.89 24.16
CA ALA A 543 -28.37 -7.24 23.44
C ALA A 543 -28.57 -8.51 22.59
N VAL A 544 -28.02 -8.52 21.38
CA VAL A 544 -28.16 -9.59 20.40
C VAL A 544 -27.16 -10.71 20.71
N PRO A 545 -27.58 -11.96 20.93
CA PRO A 545 -26.65 -13.06 21.21
C PRO A 545 -25.79 -13.40 19.99
N LEU A 546 -24.52 -13.75 20.23
CA LEU A 546 -23.63 -14.34 19.24
C LEU A 546 -23.68 -15.87 19.29
N ASN A 547 -23.48 -16.49 18.14
CA ASN A 547 -23.29 -17.93 17.97
C ASN A 547 -21.81 -18.30 18.17
N ALA A 548 -21.59 -19.51 18.71
CA ALA A 548 -20.27 -20.10 18.98
C ALA A 548 -20.04 -21.41 18.20
N ASP A 549 -20.86 -21.74 17.22
CA ASP A 549 -20.76 -22.96 16.41
C ASP A 549 -19.45 -23.03 15.59
N VAL A 550 -18.78 -21.90 15.39
CA VAL A 550 -17.46 -21.79 14.73
C VAL A 550 -16.29 -21.63 15.72
N TYR A 551 -16.53 -21.75 17.03
CA TYR A 551 -15.51 -21.63 18.06
C TYR A 551 -14.68 -22.92 18.18
N ALA A 552 -13.36 -22.83 18.03
CA ALA A 552 -12.42 -23.95 18.14
C ALA A 552 -11.12 -23.57 18.87
N ASP A 553 -10.35 -24.55 19.36
CA ASP A 553 -9.11 -24.32 20.15
C ASP A 553 -8.03 -23.48 19.43
N ASN A 554 -8.07 -23.44 18.09
CA ASN A 554 -7.19 -22.62 17.25
C ASN A 554 -7.88 -21.37 16.68
N CYS A 555 -9.17 -21.16 16.97
CA CYS A 555 -9.99 -20.06 16.45
C CYS A 555 -11.16 -19.78 17.41
N HIS A 556 -10.96 -18.94 18.41
CA HIS A 556 -11.95 -18.59 19.43
C HIS A 556 -13.04 -17.63 18.91
N GLN A 557 -13.63 -17.89 17.74
CA GLN A 557 -14.54 -16.97 17.07
C GLN A 557 -16.00 -17.13 17.50
N TRP A 558 -16.65 -16.00 17.76
CA TRP A 558 -18.08 -15.82 17.93
C TRP A 558 -18.62 -14.96 16.78
N TYR A 559 -19.89 -15.13 16.37
CA TYR A 559 -20.49 -14.25 15.36
C TYR A 559 -22.00 -14.04 15.49
N VAL A 560 -22.53 -12.98 14.89
CA VAL A 560 -23.97 -12.79 14.71
C VAL A 560 -24.27 -12.04 13.41
N ASP A 561 -25.33 -12.42 12.72
CA ASP A 561 -25.90 -11.67 11.60
C ASP A 561 -27.05 -10.79 12.13
N VAL A 562 -26.98 -9.48 11.90
CA VAL A 562 -28.02 -8.52 12.33
C VAL A 562 -28.47 -7.66 11.15
N GLU A 563 -29.78 -7.52 10.98
CA GLU A 563 -30.36 -6.65 9.96
C GLU A 563 -30.38 -5.19 10.43
N LEU A 564 -29.55 -4.33 9.83
CA LEU A 564 -29.29 -2.95 10.27
C LEU A 564 -29.61 -1.92 9.17
N PRO A 565 -30.04 -0.69 9.53
CA PRO A 565 -30.34 0.36 8.56
C PRO A 565 -29.12 0.80 7.73
N THR A 566 -29.33 1.00 6.42
CA THR A 566 -28.28 1.23 5.40
C THR A 566 -27.57 2.58 5.44
N ALA A 567 -28.10 3.58 6.15
CA ALA A 567 -27.60 4.96 6.13
C ALA A 567 -27.39 5.57 7.53
N VAL A 568 -27.30 4.73 8.56
CA VAL A 568 -27.16 5.19 9.95
C VAL A 568 -25.80 4.76 10.48
N ALA A 569 -24.95 5.73 10.82
CA ALA A 569 -23.77 5.46 11.61
C ALA A 569 -24.18 5.14 13.06
N PHE A 570 -23.58 4.13 13.66
CA PHE A 570 -23.89 3.71 15.02
C PHE A 570 -22.65 3.23 15.76
N GLU A 571 -22.75 3.20 17.08
CA GLU A 571 -21.74 2.64 17.96
C GLU A 571 -22.21 1.28 18.49
N TYR A 572 -21.29 0.36 18.78
CA TYR A 572 -21.59 -0.96 19.35
C TYR A 572 -20.46 -1.48 20.24
N LYS A 573 -20.78 -2.48 21.07
CA LYS A 573 -19.84 -3.26 21.88
C LYS A 573 -20.26 -4.72 21.97
N PHE A 574 -19.29 -5.58 22.16
CA PHE A 574 -19.50 -6.94 22.65
C PHE A 574 -19.52 -6.97 24.19
N ILE A 575 -20.40 -7.80 24.73
CA ILE A 575 -20.52 -8.07 26.16
C ILE A 575 -20.54 -9.58 26.39
N ARG A 576 -20.01 -10.04 27.51
CA ARG A 576 -20.13 -11.43 27.96
C ARG A 576 -21.11 -11.52 29.12
N LYS A 577 -21.90 -12.59 29.18
CA LYS A 577 -22.73 -12.89 30.36
C LYS A 577 -22.21 -14.16 31.01
N ARG A 578 -21.90 -14.07 32.30
CA ARG A 578 -21.46 -15.20 33.13
C ARG A 578 -22.27 -15.22 34.42
N GLY A 579 -23.11 -16.23 34.63
CA GLY A 579 -23.90 -16.37 35.85
C GLY A 579 -24.79 -15.16 36.20
N GLY A 580 -25.22 -14.39 35.19
CA GLY A 580 -26.03 -13.17 35.36
C GLY A 580 -25.23 -11.86 35.45
N GLU A 581 -23.90 -11.93 35.58
CA GLU A 581 -23.02 -10.76 35.52
C GLU A 581 -22.69 -10.40 34.06
N VAL A 582 -22.68 -9.10 33.75
CA VAL A 582 -22.44 -8.57 32.40
C VAL A 582 -21.05 -7.95 32.37
N VAL A 583 -20.16 -8.52 31.55
CA VAL A 583 -18.79 -8.05 31.36
C VAL A 583 -18.67 -7.38 30.01
N TRP A 584 -18.49 -6.06 30.00
CA TRP A 584 -18.30 -5.28 28.78
C TRP A 584 -16.87 -5.43 28.24
N GLU A 585 -16.72 -5.44 26.92
CA GLU A 585 -15.40 -5.25 26.33
C GLU A 585 -14.85 -3.84 26.61
N ARG A 586 -13.53 -3.68 26.52
CA ARG A 586 -12.83 -2.42 26.81
C ARG A 586 -13.29 -1.27 25.90
N ASP A 587 -13.17 -0.05 26.39
CA ASP A 587 -13.38 1.16 25.60
C ASP A 587 -12.28 1.34 24.55
N PRO A 588 -12.58 2.01 23.41
CA PRO A 588 -13.82 2.74 23.11
C PRO A 588 -15.01 1.86 22.66
N ASN A 589 -16.21 2.47 22.55
CA ASN A 589 -17.27 1.89 21.74
C ASN A 589 -16.78 1.75 20.30
N ARG A 590 -17.04 0.61 19.68
CA ARG A 590 -16.76 0.38 18.26
C ARG A 590 -17.71 1.23 17.44
N LYS A 591 -17.26 1.78 16.31
CA LYS A 591 -18.07 2.60 15.41
C LYS A 591 -18.30 1.87 14.09
N PHE A 592 -19.51 1.98 13.57
CA PHE A 592 -19.89 1.53 12.23
C PHE A 592 -20.44 2.75 11.48
N ALA A 593 -19.86 3.07 10.32
CA ALA A 593 -20.31 4.16 9.47
C ALA A 593 -20.58 3.60 8.05
N PRO A 594 -21.82 3.66 7.54
CA PRO A 594 -22.07 3.31 6.16
C PRO A 594 -21.49 4.42 5.27
N THR A 595 -20.38 4.14 4.58
CA THR A 595 -20.02 4.90 3.38
C THR A 595 -21.06 4.60 2.30
N LEU A 596 -21.36 5.57 1.43
CA LEU A 596 -22.23 5.37 0.26
C LEU A 596 -21.52 4.52 -0.81
N LEU A 597 -21.19 3.30 -0.44
CA LEU A 597 -20.91 2.12 -1.23
C LEU A 597 -21.34 0.96 -0.32
N ARG A 598 -21.75 -0.18 -0.88
CA ARG A 598 -21.99 -1.47 -0.18
C ARG A 598 -23.47 -1.79 0.11
N GLN A 599 -24.12 -2.43 -0.87
CA GLN A 599 -24.60 -3.78 -0.58
C GLN A 599 -23.35 -4.65 -0.56
N ASN A 600 -22.90 -5.04 0.64
CA ASN A 600 -22.04 -6.19 0.91
C ASN A 600 -21.55 -6.20 2.37
N ARG A 601 -21.51 -7.39 2.97
CA ARG A 601 -21.43 -7.65 4.42
C ARG A 601 -20.07 -7.21 4.96
N GLN A 602 -20.04 -6.06 5.63
CA GLN A 602 -18.83 -5.59 6.32
C GLN A 602 -18.43 -6.57 7.44
N LEU A 603 -17.17 -6.98 7.42
CA LEU A 603 -16.55 -7.90 8.38
C LEU A 603 -15.72 -7.12 9.39
N ALA A 604 -16.07 -7.23 10.67
CA ALA A 604 -15.20 -6.86 11.78
C ALA A 604 -14.73 -8.16 12.45
N LEU A 605 -13.43 -8.46 12.45
CA LEU A 605 -12.78 -9.56 13.16
C LEU A 605 -11.79 -8.94 14.15
N ILE A 606 -12.06 -8.97 15.46
CA ILE A 606 -11.21 -8.27 16.46
C ILE A 606 -11.10 -9.10 17.76
N PRO A 607 -9.90 -9.21 18.39
CA PRO A 607 -9.71 -9.95 19.63
C PRO A 607 -10.29 -9.26 20.89
N TYR A 608 -10.72 -10.07 21.88
CA TYR A 608 -11.25 -9.67 23.19
C TYR A 608 -10.23 -9.91 24.31
N GLU A 609 -9.93 -8.89 25.11
CA GLU A 609 -9.06 -9.00 26.29
C GLU A 609 -9.76 -8.68 27.61
N GLU A 610 -9.83 -9.67 28.49
CA GLU A 610 -10.39 -9.58 29.85
C GLU A 610 -9.37 -9.02 30.87
N LYS A 611 -9.85 -8.43 31.97
CA LYS A 611 -9.01 -7.89 33.06
C LYS A 611 -8.89 -8.90 34.23
N PRO A 612 -7.73 -9.01 34.90
CA PRO A 612 -7.65 -9.53 36.27
C PRO A 612 -7.98 -8.44 37.32
N ASP A 613 -8.78 -8.81 38.32
CA ASP A 613 -9.15 -8.00 39.49
C ASP A 613 -7.98 -7.88 40.49
N LYS A 614 -7.69 -6.66 40.97
CA LYS A 614 -7.90 -6.27 42.38
C LYS A 614 -7.36 -4.88 42.72
N ARG A 615 -8.32 -3.97 42.94
CA ARG A 615 -8.44 -3.19 44.18
C ARG A 615 -7.17 -2.48 44.66
N LYS A 616 -6.75 -1.45 43.92
CA LYS A 616 -5.98 -0.34 44.50
C LYS A 616 -6.09 1.00 43.76
N TYR A 617 -6.76 1.04 42.60
CA TYR A 617 -6.85 2.23 41.75
C TYR A 617 -8.21 2.95 41.76
N THR A 618 -9.16 2.52 42.59
CA THR A 618 -10.51 3.12 42.67
C THR A 618 -10.61 4.38 43.55
N GLN A 619 -9.50 4.92 44.04
CA GLN A 619 -9.54 6.15 44.84
C GLN A 619 -9.18 7.44 44.07
N ASP A 620 -8.55 7.35 42.89
CA ASP A 620 -8.07 8.56 42.17
C ASP A 620 -8.82 8.89 40.86
N MET A 621 -9.83 8.10 40.44
CA MET A 621 -10.65 8.41 39.24
C MET A 621 -11.91 9.26 39.53
N ALA A 622 -12.09 9.75 40.75
CA ALA A 622 -13.24 10.58 41.14
C ALA A 622 -13.22 12.02 40.58
N SER A 623 -12.39 12.35 39.58
CA SER A 623 -12.32 13.71 39.00
C SER A 623 -12.50 13.81 37.48
N ALA A 624 -12.87 12.74 36.76
CA ALA A 624 -13.07 12.79 35.31
C ALA A 624 -14.45 13.35 34.87
N THR A 625 -15.04 14.25 35.65
CA THR A 625 -16.02 15.22 35.15
C THR A 625 -15.26 16.39 34.53
N SER A 626 -15.47 16.63 33.23
CA SER A 626 -15.24 17.91 32.50
C SER A 626 -14.20 17.96 31.36
N VAL A 627 -14.10 16.96 30.48
CA VAL A 627 -13.54 17.23 29.13
C VAL A 627 -14.63 17.93 28.30
N PRO A 628 -14.45 19.20 27.86
CA PRO A 628 -15.45 19.89 27.06
C PRO A 628 -15.71 19.14 25.74
N LYS A 629 -16.96 19.09 25.28
CA LYS A 629 -17.31 18.45 24.00
C LYS A 629 -16.78 19.24 22.79
N THR A 630 -16.64 20.54 22.94
CA THR A 630 -16.10 21.45 21.93
C THR A 630 -15.05 22.37 22.57
N GLY A 631 -14.15 22.88 21.74
CA GLY A 631 -13.14 23.87 22.12
C GLY A 631 -12.83 24.81 20.96
N ARG A 632 -12.13 25.91 21.24
CA ARG A 632 -11.61 26.84 20.25
C ARG A 632 -10.52 26.16 19.42
N SER A 633 -10.48 26.44 18.12
CA SER A 633 -9.47 25.98 17.16
C SER A 633 -9.22 27.06 16.11
N VAL A 634 -7.96 27.40 15.87
CA VAL A 634 -7.55 28.22 14.73
C VAL A 634 -7.31 27.28 13.56
N ASN A 635 -8.13 27.39 12.52
CA ASN A 635 -8.08 26.54 11.35
C ASN A 635 -7.47 27.28 10.16
N GLN A 636 -6.61 26.60 9.41
CA GLN A 636 -6.13 27.06 8.11
C GLN A 636 -6.98 26.44 6.99
N ASP A 637 -7.43 27.28 6.06
CA ASP A 637 -8.15 26.84 4.85
C ASP A 637 -7.15 26.60 3.71
N VAL A 638 -6.55 25.40 3.64
CA VAL A 638 -5.57 25.03 2.60
C VAL A 638 -6.23 24.94 1.21
N PRO A 639 -5.60 25.44 0.11
CA PRO A 639 -4.23 25.93 -0.01
C PRO A 639 -4.05 27.42 0.30
N ALA A 640 -5.06 28.11 0.87
CA ALA A 640 -4.89 29.48 1.32
C ALA A 640 -4.13 29.53 2.65
N THR A 641 -3.50 30.67 2.92
CA THR A 641 -2.88 30.98 4.21
C THR A 641 -3.86 31.70 5.16
N THR A 642 -5.15 31.66 4.84
CA THR A 642 -6.20 32.29 5.65
C THR A 642 -6.45 31.47 6.91
N LEU A 643 -6.46 32.14 8.05
CA LEU A 643 -6.72 31.54 9.36
C LEU A 643 -8.08 31.98 9.89
N THR A 644 -8.83 31.05 10.49
CA THR A 644 -10.14 31.32 11.09
C THR A 644 -10.26 30.67 12.47
N LEU A 645 -10.70 31.43 13.48
CA LEU A 645 -11.01 30.90 14.81
C LEU A 645 -12.44 30.37 14.85
N ARG A 646 -12.61 29.08 15.19
CA ARG A 646 -13.91 28.41 15.23
C ARG A 646 -14.02 27.51 16.46
N ALA A 647 -15.26 27.20 16.87
CA ALA A 647 -15.51 26.12 17.81
C ALA A 647 -15.52 24.79 17.06
N ARG A 648 -14.70 23.83 17.52
CA ARG A 648 -14.58 22.49 16.93
C ARG A 648 -14.78 21.41 18.00
N PRO A 649 -15.19 20.19 17.62
CA PRO A 649 -15.19 19.06 18.54
C PRO A 649 -13.81 18.84 19.16
N THR A 650 -13.79 18.57 20.47
CA THR A 650 -12.56 18.13 21.15
C THR A 650 -12.11 16.80 20.53
N PRO A 651 -10.83 16.65 20.17
CA PRO A 651 -10.39 15.44 19.50
C PRO A 651 -10.43 14.27 20.48
N SER A 652 -10.81 13.09 19.99
CA SER A 652 -10.81 11.86 20.78
C SER A 652 -9.51 11.09 20.51
N PRO A 653 -8.68 10.81 21.53
CA PRO A 653 -7.45 10.06 21.32
C PRO A 653 -7.73 8.59 21.01
N ASN A 654 -7.01 8.02 20.05
CA ASN A 654 -6.88 6.58 19.82
C ASN A 654 -5.73 6.00 20.65
N PHE A 655 -6.06 5.33 21.76
CA PHE A 655 -5.04 4.78 22.66
C PHE A 655 -4.24 3.62 22.06
N ASP A 656 -4.77 2.92 21.05
CA ASP A 656 -4.07 1.81 20.38
C ASP A 656 -2.93 2.33 19.48
N GLU A 657 -3.06 3.56 18.99
CA GLU A 657 -2.00 4.30 18.28
C GLU A 657 -1.08 5.06 19.26
N GLY A 658 -1.27 4.89 20.57
CA GLY A 658 -0.49 5.60 21.58
C GLY A 658 -0.80 7.10 21.66
N GLU A 659 -1.98 7.54 21.22
CA GLU A 659 -2.42 8.94 21.26
C GLU A 659 -2.82 9.40 22.67
N HIS A 660 -2.45 10.64 23.00
CA HIS A 660 -2.84 11.36 24.21
C HIS A 660 -3.71 12.55 23.84
N LEU A 661 -4.73 12.81 24.66
CA LEU A 661 -5.41 14.10 24.62
C LEU A 661 -4.66 15.07 25.52
N VAL A 662 -4.09 16.12 24.92
CA VAL A 662 -3.37 17.17 25.64
C VAL A 662 -4.23 18.43 25.65
N ARG A 663 -4.51 18.96 26.84
CA ARG A 663 -5.06 20.31 27.01
C ARG A 663 -3.94 21.30 26.81
N VAL A 664 -4.05 22.13 25.77
CA VAL A 664 -2.98 23.04 25.38
C VAL A 664 -3.03 24.28 26.25
N HIS A 665 -1.89 24.66 26.82
CA HIS A 665 -1.74 25.93 27.54
C HIS A 665 -1.08 26.97 26.64
N ALA A 666 -0.07 26.57 25.89
CA ALA A 666 0.61 27.43 24.93
C ALA A 666 1.10 26.65 23.71
N THR A 667 1.18 27.33 22.57
CA THR A 667 1.80 26.83 21.35
C THR A 667 2.67 27.89 20.68
N ALA A 668 3.72 27.50 19.96
CA ALA A 668 4.59 28.44 19.24
C ALA A 668 4.46 28.31 17.72
N LEU A 669 4.47 29.46 17.05
CA LEU A 669 4.40 29.58 15.59
C LEU A 669 5.80 29.60 14.97
N CYS A 670 5.92 29.14 13.74
CA CYS A 670 7.15 29.15 12.94
C CYS A 670 6.99 29.93 11.64
N ALA A 671 8.06 30.64 11.22
CA ALA A 671 8.04 31.38 9.96
C ALA A 671 7.92 30.43 8.77
N GLY A 672 7.01 30.77 7.86
CA GLY A 672 6.69 29.98 6.68
C GLY A 672 5.82 28.75 6.97
N GLU A 673 5.35 28.53 8.20
CA GLU A 673 4.62 27.31 8.54
C GLU A 673 3.31 27.16 7.78
N LEU A 674 2.64 28.27 7.46
CA LEU A 674 1.41 28.25 6.68
C LEU A 674 1.62 27.81 5.23
N TYR A 675 2.86 27.79 4.73
CA TYR A 675 3.19 27.28 3.41
C TYR A 675 3.66 25.83 3.42
N TRP A 676 3.78 25.17 4.58
CA TRP A 676 4.27 23.80 4.65
C TRP A 676 3.37 22.77 3.97
N HIS A 677 2.11 23.13 3.68
CA HIS A 677 1.23 22.31 2.85
C HIS A 677 1.75 22.07 1.42
N THR A 678 2.71 22.87 0.94
CA THR A 678 3.34 22.64 -0.37
C THR A 678 4.39 21.54 -0.32
N TYR A 679 4.78 21.11 0.89
CA TYR A 679 5.82 20.10 1.13
C TYR A 679 5.31 18.88 1.90
N VAL A 680 4.09 18.92 2.47
CA VAL A 680 3.53 17.89 3.34
C VAL A 680 2.04 17.68 3.03
N THR A 681 1.62 16.42 2.84
CA THR A 681 0.21 16.03 2.65
C THR A 681 -0.48 15.82 4.01
N PHE A 682 -1.73 16.29 4.15
CA PHE A 682 -2.49 16.20 5.41
C PHE A 682 -3.17 14.84 5.59
N THR A 683 -3.19 14.35 6.82
CA THR A 683 -3.80 13.05 7.20
C THR A 683 -5.24 13.17 7.71
N LYS A 684 -5.70 14.38 8.04
CA LYS A 684 -7.06 14.68 8.52
C LYS A 684 -7.59 15.93 7.80
N GLU A 685 -8.91 16.04 7.65
CA GLU A 685 -9.59 17.18 6.99
C GLU A 685 -9.32 18.55 7.66
N GLU A 686 -8.71 18.57 8.85
CA GLU A 686 -8.46 19.78 9.64
C GLU A 686 -6.96 20.16 9.62
N THR A 687 -6.63 21.38 9.18
CA THR A 687 -5.30 21.97 9.36
C THR A 687 -5.33 22.99 10.50
N VAL A 688 -4.44 22.85 11.49
CA VAL A 688 -4.30 23.73 12.65
C VAL A 688 -2.83 24.09 12.84
N PRO A 689 -2.45 25.39 12.88
CA PRO A 689 -1.07 25.83 13.04
C PRO A 689 -0.57 25.64 14.49
N GLY A 690 0.70 26.01 14.73
CA GLY A 690 1.34 25.86 16.04
C GLY A 690 1.74 24.41 16.36
N PRO A 691 2.76 23.85 15.69
CA PRO A 691 3.19 22.46 15.91
C PRO A 691 3.90 22.25 17.26
N ASP A 692 4.44 23.31 17.87
CA ASP A 692 5.10 23.22 19.17
C ASP A 692 4.05 23.39 20.28
N VAL A 693 3.90 22.41 21.16
CA VAL A 693 2.81 22.37 22.15
C VAL A 693 3.37 22.22 23.56
N ALA A 694 2.90 23.04 24.49
CA ALA A 694 3.07 22.85 25.92
C ALA A 694 1.69 22.74 26.60
N GLY A 695 1.47 21.66 27.35
CA GLY A 695 0.17 21.43 27.95
C GLY A 695 0.10 20.35 29.02
N THR A 696 -1.11 20.00 29.41
CA THR A 696 -1.39 18.97 30.42
C THR A 696 -2.05 17.77 29.76
N VAL A 697 -1.56 16.57 30.05
CA VAL A 697 -2.23 15.33 29.62
C VAL A 697 -3.58 15.25 30.30
N VAL A 698 -4.65 15.11 29.51
CA VAL A 698 -6.02 14.94 30.00
C VAL A 698 -6.41 13.46 29.94
N LEU A 699 -6.09 12.81 28.83
CA LEU A 699 -6.31 11.38 28.61
C LEU A 699 -5.04 10.77 28.05
N ALA A 700 -4.74 9.54 28.46
CA ALA A 700 -3.53 8.82 28.07
C ALA A 700 -3.82 7.32 27.87
N PRO A 701 -3.07 6.64 27.00
CA PRO A 701 -3.07 5.18 26.95
C PRO A 701 -2.71 4.61 28.33
N PRO A 702 -3.36 3.51 28.80
CA PRO A 702 -3.10 2.95 30.13
C PRO A 702 -1.63 2.59 30.38
N SER A 703 -0.94 2.08 29.35
CA SER A 703 0.47 1.69 29.37
C SER A 703 1.43 2.88 29.27
N SER A 704 0.95 4.09 28.97
CA SER A 704 1.82 5.23 28.70
C SER A 704 2.64 5.67 29.93
N PRO A 705 3.91 6.07 29.77
CA PRO A 705 4.69 6.69 30.83
C PRO A 705 4.19 8.10 31.23
N PHE A 706 3.29 8.70 30.45
CA PHE A 706 2.65 9.98 30.74
C PHE A 706 1.21 9.75 31.19
N LYS A 707 0.85 10.25 32.37
CA LYS A 707 -0.47 10.05 33.00
C LYS A 707 -1.31 11.32 32.95
N PRO A 708 -2.64 11.23 33.01
CA PRO A 708 -3.49 12.40 33.20
C PRO A 708 -3.00 13.29 34.35
N GLY A 709 -2.91 14.60 34.11
CA GLY A 709 -2.32 15.58 35.01
C GLY A 709 -0.83 15.85 34.78
N ASP A 710 -0.10 15.01 34.04
CA ASP A 710 1.31 15.27 33.73
C ASP A 710 1.46 16.53 32.84
N HIS A 711 2.43 17.36 33.19
CA HIS A 711 2.82 18.53 32.41
C HIS A 711 3.81 18.10 31.31
N VAL A 712 3.42 18.28 30.06
CA VAL A 712 4.15 17.79 28.89
C VAL A 712 4.36 18.89 27.87
N TYR A 713 5.33 18.66 26.99
CA TYR A 713 5.55 19.46 25.80
C TYR A 713 6.08 18.58 24.67
N CYS A 714 5.77 18.94 23.43
CA CYS A 714 6.10 18.14 22.27
C CYS A 714 6.09 18.96 20.98
N ARG A 715 6.61 18.37 19.91
CA ARG A 715 6.43 18.80 18.54
C ARG A 715 5.41 17.84 17.90
N ILE A 716 4.27 18.35 17.43
CA ILE A 716 3.31 17.61 16.60
C ILE A 716 3.71 17.72 15.11
N PRO A 717 3.85 16.61 14.35
CA PRO A 717 4.03 16.63 12.91
C PRO A 717 3.01 17.52 12.22
N TYR A 718 3.44 18.34 11.26
CA TYR A 718 2.55 19.26 10.55
C TYR A 718 1.44 18.54 9.75
N SER A 719 1.62 17.26 9.44
CA SER A 719 0.59 16.41 8.84
C SER A 719 -0.62 16.14 9.75
N ARG A 720 -0.56 16.54 11.04
CA ARG A 720 -1.63 16.45 12.03
C ARG A 720 -1.97 17.84 12.62
N PRO A 721 -3.20 18.04 13.12
CA PRO A 721 -3.60 19.31 13.73
C PRO A 721 -2.68 19.74 14.90
N GLY A 722 -2.12 20.94 14.81
CA GLY A 722 -1.26 21.53 15.85
C GLY A 722 -1.99 21.95 17.13
N GLY A 723 -1.32 22.80 17.90
CA GLY A 723 -1.70 23.26 19.23
C GLY A 723 -2.42 24.61 19.27
N ALA A 724 -2.70 25.26 18.14
CA ALA A 724 -3.53 26.48 18.12
C ALA A 724 -5.02 26.17 18.36
N ARG A 725 -5.32 25.40 19.41
CA ARG A 725 -6.63 24.88 19.81
C ARG A 725 -6.62 24.46 21.28
N ASP A 726 -7.79 24.43 21.93
CA ASP A 726 -7.88 24.14 23.38
C ASP A 726 -7.37 22.74 23.77
N HIS A 727 -7.55 21.73 22.90
CA HIS A 727 -7.07 20.37 23.12
C HIS A 727 -6.58 19.77 21.81
N THR A 728 -5.42 19.14 21.82
CA THR A 728 -4.82 18.49 20.64
C THR A 728 -4.38 17.07 20.95
N ILE A 729 -3.99 16.33 19.91
CA ILE A 729 -3.50 14.97 20.01
C ILE A 729 -1.98 14.96 19.88
N ALA A 730 -1.31 14.29 20.82
CA ALA A 730 0.13 14.02 20.77
C ALA A 730 0.35 12.51 20.92
N LEU A 731 1.39 11.96 20.29
CA LEU A 731 1.75 10.54 20.46
C LEU A 731 2.69 10.35 21.64
N THR A 732 2.64 9.17 22.23
CA THR A 732 3.58 8.76 23.29
C THR A 732 5.04 9.01 22.91
N SER A 733 5.41 8.75 21.65
CA SER A 733 6.77 8.94 21.12
C SER A 733 7.20 10.40 20.96
N GLU A 734 6.26 11.35 20.98
CA GLU A 734 6.52 12.78 20.76
C GLU A 734 6.62 13.56 22.06
N LEU A 735 6.04 13.03 23.14
CA LEU A 735 5.91 13.69 24.42
C LEU A 735 7.23 13.64 25.22
N ALA A 736 7.54 14.77 25.85
CA ALA A 736 8.51 14.86 26.94
C ALA A 736 7.86 15.57 28.14
N ARG A 737 8.42 15.36 29.34
CA ARG A 737 7.98 16.09 30.53
C ARG A 737 8.43 17.53 30.42
N LYS A 738 7.52 18.48 30.59
CA LYS A 738 7.84 19.91 30.53
C LYS A 738 8.90 20.26 31.60
N PRO A 739 9.95 21.04 31.28
CA PRO A 739 10.90 21.51 32.28
C PRO A 739 10.20 22.25 33.42
N LYS A 740 10.54 21.89 34.66
CA LYS A 740 9.92 22.44 35.87
C LYS A 740 10.21 23.92 36.08
N ASN A 741 11.34 24.40 35.54
CA ASN A 741 11.81 25.78 35.68
C ASN A 741 11.32 26.74 34.58
N LEU A 742 10.53 26.26 33.60
CA LEU A 742 9.95 27.11 32.56
C LEU A 742 8.46 27.43 32.82
N THR A 743 7.93 28.51 32.27
CA THR A 743 6.48 28.69 32.12
C THR A 743 5.92 27.86 30.95
N TRP A 744 4.60 27.88 30.74
CA TRP A 744 3.98 27.21 29.59
C TRP A 744 4.42 27.82 28.27
N GLU A 745 4.41 29.15 28.21
CA GLU A 745 4.77 29.94 27.04
C GLU A 745 6.25 29.73 26.69
N GLU A 746 7.12 29.76 27.68
CA GLU A 746 8.55 29.49 27.51
C GLU A 746 8.80 28.07 27.00
N ALA A 747 8.14 27.07 27.58
CA ALA A 747 8.28 25.68 27.16
C ALA A 747 7.80 25.44 25.71
N ALA A 748 6.76 26.14 25.26
CA ALA A 748 6.29 26.04 23.87
C ALA A 748 7.32 26.53 22.84
N THR A 749 8.33 27.31 23.24
CA THR A 749 9.37 27.80 22.31
C THR A 749 10.47 26.78 22.01
N VAL A 750 10.50 25.66 22.72
CA VAL A 750 11.61 24.70 22.72
C VAL A 750 11.50 23.60 21.65
N PRO A 751 10.38 22.87 21.47
CA PRO A 751 10.37 21.57 20.82
C PRO A 751 10.99 21.53 19.42
N LEU A 752 10.42 22.25 18.44
CA LEU A 752 10.95 22.25 17.07
C LEU A 752 12.39 22.74 17.01
N SER A 753 12.69 23.88 17.66
CA SER A 753 14.01 24.51 17.52
C SER A 753 15.13 23.70 18.16
N ALA A 754 14.88 23.12 19.33
CA ALA A 754 15.85 22.27 20.01
C ALA A 754 16.00 20.91 19.34
N LEU A 755 14.90 20.27 18.89
CA LEU A 755 14.98 18.99 18.18
C LEU A 755 15.72 19.12 16.85
N THR A 756 15.45 20.17 16.07
CA THR A 756 16.16 20.41 14.82
C THR A 756 17.65 20.61 15.07
N ALA A 757 18.01 21.39 16.10
CA ALA A 757 19.41 21.61 16.45
C ALA A 757 20.10 20.32 16.94
N TRP A 758 19.41 19.52 17.76
CA TRP A 758 19.93 18.26 18.28
C TRP A 758 20.22 17.28 17.15
N GLN A 759 19.23 17.05 16.28
CA GLN A 759 19.36 16.11 15.16
C GLN A 759 20.40 16.58 14.15
N ALA A 760 20.42 17.88 13.80
CA ALA A 760 21.44 18.41 12.89
C ALA A 760 22.87 18.20 13.43
N LEU A 761 23.07 18.35 14.73
CA LEU A 761 24.40 18.26 15.33
C LEU A 761 24.83 16.81 15.59
N PHE A 762 23.92 15.96 16.05
CA PHE A 762 24.26 14.64 16.62
C PHE A 762 23.76 13.43 15.83
N ASP A 763 22.69 13.57 15.04
CA ASP A 763 22.12 12.45 14.29
C ASP A 763 22.50 12.52 12.81
N GLN A 764 22.42 13.72 12.23
CA GLN A 764 22.57 13.96 10.79
C GLN A 764 24.01 14.27 10.38
N SER A 765 24.90 14.51 11.35
CA SER A 765 26.31 14.79 11.05
C SER A 765 27.09 13.52 10.70
N ASP A 766 26.68 12.35 11.20
CA ASP A 766 27.41 11.07 11.10
C ASP A 766 28.87 11.14 11.59
N MET A 767 29.23 12.15 12.39
CA MET A 767 30.60 12.36 12.86
C MET A 767 30.81 11.96 14.33
N TRP A 768 29.78 12.13 15.15
CA TRP A 768 29.81 11.92 16.61
C TRP A 768 28.39 11.70 17.15
N GLU A 769 28.28 11.09 18.32
CA GLU A 769 27.02 10.66 18.93
C GLU A 769 26.73 11.43 20.23
N GLY A 770 25.84 12.42 20.14
CA GLY A 770 25.40 13.20 21.30
C GLY A 770 26.49 14.10 21.90
N PRO A 771 26.15 14.82 22.99
CA PRO A 771 27.02 15.86 23.55
C PRO A 771 28.23 15.32 24.34
N GLU A 772 28.27 14.05 24.72
CA GLU A 772 29.37 13.50 25.54
C GLU A 772 30.48 12.85 24.68
N ASP A 773 30.34 12.85 23.36
CA ASP A 773 31.27 12.16 22.46
C ASP A 773 32.63 12.86 22.38
N ALA A 774 33.69 12.14 22.77
CA ALA A 774 35.05 12.66 22.76
C ALA A 774 35.56 13.06 21.36
N ARG A 775 34.98 12.53 20.27
CA ARG A 775 35.34 12.86 18.88
C ARG A 775 35.06 14.32 18.51
N VAL A 776 34.20 15.00 19.27
CA VAL A 776 33.88 16.43 19.09
C VAL A 776 35.07 17.34 19.46
N LYS A 777 35.96 16.89 20.36
CA LYS A 777 37.09 17.71 20.81
C LYS A 777 38.04 18.02 19.66
N GLY A 778 38.42 19.30 19.54
CA GLY A 778 39.25 19.77 18.43
C GLY A 778 38.48 20.00 17.12
N LYS A 779 37.16 19.80 17.10
CA LYS A 779 36.31 20.07 15.93
C LYS A 779 35.75 21.47 15.93
N ARG A 780 35.45 21.96 14.74
CA ARG A 780 34.91 23.28 14.48
C ARG A 780 33.55 23.15 13.82
N VAL A 781 32.57 23.92 14.29
CA VAL A 781 31.24 24.01 13.69
C VAL A 781 30.90 25.45 13.29
N ALA A 782 30.34 25.65 12.10
CA ALA A 782 29.80 26.93 11.67
C ALA A 782 28.29 26.86 11.48
N VAL A 783 27.57 27.89 11.91
CA VAL A 783 26.11 27.94 11.94
C VAL A 783 25.64 29.21 11.25
N THR A 784 24.79 29.10 10.24
CA THR A 784 24.17 30.27 9.62
C THR A 784 22.92 30.71 10.36
N ALA A 785 22.57 32.00 10.26
CA ALA A 785 21.44 32.60 10.99
C ALA A 785 21.45 32.23 12.49
N ALA A 786 22.64 32.32 13.11
CA ALA A 786 22.92 31.78 14.44
C ALA A 786 22.17 32.52 15.57
N SER A 787 21.69 33.74 15.30
CA SER A 787 20.81 34.48 16.23
C SER A 787 19.33 34.09 16.13
N GLY A 788 18.97 33.19 15.21
CA GLY A 788 17.62 32.68 15.01
C GLY A 788 17.25 31.54 15.97
N ALA A 789 15.99 31.13 15.93
CA ALA A 789 15.43 30.17 16.89
C ALA A 789 16.18 28.83 16.91
N VAL A 790 16.52 28.25 15.75
CA VAL A 790 17.31 27.00 15.68
C VAL A 790 18.80 27.26 15.93
N GLY A 791 19.35 28.31 15.32
CA GLY A 791 20.78 28.62 15.37
C GLY A 791 21.32 28.75 16.79
N MET A 792 20.58 29.40 17.69
CA MET A 792 20.99 29.56 19.08
C MET A 792 21.07 28.22 19.85
N TRP A 793 20.21 27.24 19.52
CA TRP A 793 20.27 25.92 20.14
C TRP A 793 21.50 25.15 19.65
N ILE A 794 21.83 25.27 18.36
CA ILE A 794 23.06 24.67 17.81
C ILE A 794 24.28 25.24 18.52
N LEU A 795 24.36 26.57 18.72
CA LEU A 795 25.48 27.20 19.43
C LEU A 795 25.65 26.65 20.85
N GLN A 796 24.54 26.52 21.58
CA GLN A 796 24.55 26.01 22.96
C GLN A 796 24.94 24.52 23.02
N PHE A 797 24.34 23.69 22.17
CA PHE A 797 24.67 22.26 22.12
C PHE A 797 26.11 22.01 21.66
N ALA A 798 26.61 22.76 20.69
CA ALA A 798 28.01 22.68 20.28
C ALA A 798 28.96 23.10 21.41
N ARG A 799 28.58 24.06 22.25
CA ARG A 799 29.38 24.39 23.43
C ARG A 799 29.39 23.30 24.48
N ILE A 800 28.22 22.76 24.79
CA ILE A 800 28.09 21.65 25.73
C ILE A 800 28.89 20.43 25.25
N ALA A 801 28.86 20.16 23.94
CA ALA A 801 29.59 19.06 23.32
C ALA A 801 31.12 19.26 23.28
N GLY A 802 31.62 20.45 23.57
CA GLY A 802 33.05 20.72 23.66
C GLY A 802 33.76 20.95 22.33
N PHE A 803 33.05 21.51 21.33
CA PHE A 803 33.69 21.96 20.09
C PHE A 803 34.77 23.01 20.39
N GLU A 804 35.91 22.91 19.70
CA GLU A 804 37.01 23.86 19.84
C GLU A 804 36.57 25.25 19.37
N ALA A 805 35.90 25.32 18.22
CA ALA A 805 35.34 26.55 17.70
C ALA A 805 33.88 26.37 17.29
N VAL A 806 33.04 27.32 17.71
CA VAL A 806 31.65 27.46 17.30
C VAL A 806 31.51 28.83 16.67
N ILE A 807 31.24 28.86 15.36
CA ILE A 807 31.18 30.08 14.55
C ILE A 807 29.71 30.34 14.25
N GLY A 808 29.21 31.53 14.59
CA GLY A 808 27.82 31.92 14.30
C GLY A 808 27.77 33.08 13.31
N THR A 809 27.01 32.96 12.23
CA THR A 809 26.70 34.13 11.38
C THR A 809 25.49 34.88 11.92
N CYS A 810 25.54 36.21 11.90
CA CYS A 810 24.46 37.05 12.40
C CYS A 810 24.43 38.43 11.70
N GLY A 811 23.33 39.16 11.85
CA GLY A 811 23.22 40.53 11.36
C GLY A 811 23.70 41.55 12.41
N ASP A 812 23.76 42.83 12.02
CA ASP A 812 24.21 43.92 12.89
C ASP A 812 23.57 43.90 14.29
N GLY A 813 24.41 44.06 15.32
CA GLY A 813 23.96 44.18 16.71
C GLY A 813 23.68 42.85 17.40
N ASN A 814 23.90 41.72 16.74
CA ASN A 814 23.73 40.39 17.32
C ASN A 814 25.07 39.70 17.66
N GLU A 815 26.21 40.31 17.35
CA GLU A 815 27.53 39.71 17.54
C GLU A 815 27.78 39.32 19.02
N ASP A 816 27.47 40.22 19.96
CA ASP A 816 27.63 39.96 21.39
C ASP A 816 26.60 38.94 21.90
N PHE A 817 25.41 38.92 21.29
CA PHE A 817 24.36 37.96 21.64
C PHE A 817 24.73 36.53 21.21
N VAL A 818 25.18 36.33 19.97
CA VAL A 818 25.56 34.98 19.53
C VAL A 818 26.76 34.45 20.32
N LYS A 819 27.67 35.35 20.76
CA LYS A 819 28.77 34.99 21.65
C LYS A 819 28.28 34.61 23.04
N SER A 820 27.33 35.34 23.61
CA SER A 820 26.80 35.03 24.95
C SER A 820 26.03 33.71 25.00
N VAL A 821 25.47 33.23 23.89
CA VAL A 821 24.80 31.93 23.79
C VAL A 821 25.70 30.77 23.35
N GLY A 822 26.97 31.04 23.00
CA GLY A 822 27.95 29.98 22.78
C GLY A 822 28.86 30.13 21.56
N ALA A 823 28.73 31.15 20.73
CA ALA A 823 29.71 31.35 19.65
C ALA A 823 31.08 31.79 20.22
N THR A 824 32.17 31.20 19.73
CA THR A 824 33.55 31.71 19.99
C THR A 824 33.88 32.82 19.03
N ASP A 825 33.28 32.78 17.84
CA ASP A 825 33.44 33.82 16.84
C ASP A 825 32.11 34.13 16.16
N ALA A 826 31.92 35.40 15.80
CA ALA A 826 30.69 35.91 15.22
C ALA A 826 31.00 36.57 13.87
N VAL A 827 30.37 36.07 12.81
CA VAL A 827 30.54 36.60 11.45
C VAL A 827 29.33 37.46 11.12
N ASN A 828 29.54 38.78 11.04
CA ASN A 828 28.50 39.67 10.56
C ASN A 828 28.42 39.58 9.03
N TYR A 829 27.41 38.89 8.52
CA TYR A 829 27.27 38.56 7.09
C TYR A 829 27.06 39.80 6.21
N LYS A 830 26.74 40.97 6.79
CA LYS A 830 26.65 42.25 6.06
C LYS A 830 28.01 42.92 5.87
N LYS A 831 29.00 42.55 6.69
CA LYS A 831 30.36 43.11 6.64
C LYS A 831 31.33 42.19 5.89
N SER A 832 31.24 40.88 6.11
CA SER A 832 32.03 39.85 5.41
C SER A 832 31.19 38.59 5.24
N SER A 833 31.23 37.96 4.06
CA SER A 833 30.54 36.68 3.84
C SER A 833 31.25 35.57 4.62
N LEU A 834 30.53 34.48 4.91
CA LEU A 834 31.14 33.36 5.64
C LEU A 834 32.31 32.73 4.86
N THR A 835 32.19 32.65 3.53
CA THR A 835 33.27 32.26 2.62
C THR A 835 34.49 33.17 2.74
N ALA A 836 34.29 34.49 2.67
CA ALA A 836 35.40 35.46 2.73
C ALA A 836 36.10 35.40 4.11
N TRP A 837 35.32 35.37 5.18
CA TRP A 837 35.83 35.22 6.54
C TRP A 837 36.64 33.93 6.73
N ALA A 838 36.20 32.82 6.13
CA ALA A 838 36.91 31.54 6.18
C ALA A 838 38.22 31.57 5.38
N ALA A 839 38.28 32.34 4.29
CA ALA A 839 39.46 32.49 3.44
C ALA A 839 40.53 33.45 4.00
N GLU A 840 40.15 34.39 4.88
CA GLU A 840 41.07 35.37 5.49
C GLU A 840 42.24 34.74 6.27
N LYS A 841 42.08 33.52 6.80
CA LYS A 841 43.12 32.82 7.54
C LYS A 841 42.99 31.31 7.42
N GLU A 842 44.11 30.63 7.16
CA GLU A 842 44.19 29.17 7.14
C GLU A 842 43.74 28.57 8.48
N GLY A 843 43.01 27.46 8.43
CA GLY A 843 42.45 26.78 9.61
C GLY A 843 41.11 27.32 10.11
N ARG A 844 40.50 28.32 9.45
CA ARG A 844 39.17 28.84 9.85
C ARG A 844 37.99 27.98 9.42
N LYS A 845 38.12 27.21 8.34
CA LYS A 845 37.08 26.30 7.83
C LYS A 845 36.58 25.34 8.93
N ALA A 846 35.33 24.92 8.84
CA ALA A 846 34.66 24.08 9.83
C ALA A 846 34.56 22.62 9.39
N ASP A 847 34.61 21.70 10.37
CA ASP A 847 34.40 20.26 10.14
C ASP A 847 32.92 19.97 9.84
N LEU A 848 32.02 20.72 10.49
CA LEU A 848 30.58 20.70 10.23
C LEU A 848 30.07 22.13 9.98
N VAL A 849 29.27 22.31 8.93
CA VAL A 849 28.54 23.56 8.68
C VAL A 849 27.05 23.25 8.67
N ILE A 850 26.28 24.01 9.44
CA ILE A 850 24.82 23.86 9.54
C ILE A 850 24.15 25.14 9.06
N ASP A 851 23.36 25.04 8.02
CA ASP A 851 22.61 26.15 7.45
C ASP A 851 21.15 26.17 7.94
N CYS A 852 20.75 27.32 8.48
CA CYS A 852 19.41 27.59 8.99
C CYS A 852 18.67 28.69 8.20
N PHE A 853 19.15 29.08 7.01
CA PHE A 853 18.57 30.20 6.27
C PHE A 853 18.32 29.95 4.77
N GLY A 854 19.14 29.11 4.11
CA GLY A 854 19.00 28.81 2.68
C GLY A 854 19.55 29.90 1.74
N GLY A 855 19.36 29.68 0.44
CA GLY A 855 19.75 30.60 -0.64
C GLY A 855 21.21 31.06 -0.55
N LYS A 856 21.45 32.37 -0.64
CA LYS A 856 22.80 32.95 -0.57
C LYS A 856 23.58 32.56 0.70
N SER A 857 22.89 32.38 1.84
CA SER A 857 23.54 31.95 3.08
C SER A 857 24.08 30.52 2.97
N LEU A 858 23.31 29.63 2.33
CA LEU A 858 23.72 28.25 2.05
C LEU A 858 24.85 28.20 1.01
N ALA A 859 24.79 29.07 0.00
CA ALA A 859 25.87 29.23 -0.96
C ALA A 859 27.18 29.69 -0.28
N ASP A 860 27.10 30.61 0.68
CA ASP A 860 28.26 31.03 1.50
C ASP A 860 28.74 29.95 2.49
N ALA A 861 27.84 29.06 2.94
CA ALA A 861 28.18 27.95 3.83
C ALA A 861 29.16 26.96 3.18
N TRP A 862 29.04 26.74 1.86
CA TRP A 862 29.96 25.93 1.09
C TRP A 862 31.42 26.42 1.12
N GLY A 863 31.65 27.73 1.20
CA GLY A 863 33.01 28.27 1.29
C GLY A 863 33.67 28.04 2.66
N CYS A 864 32.88 27.69 3.67
CA CYS A 864 33.32 27.52 5.05
C CYS A 864 33.62 26.07 5.42
N VAL A 865 33.06 25.09 4.71
CA VAL A 865 33.26 23.67 5.04
C VAL A 865 34.67 23.22 4.61
N LYS A 866 35.33 22.43 5.47
CA LYS A 866 36.60 21.78 5.17
C LYS A 866 36.41 20.72 4.10
N ASP A 867 37.47 20.42 3.36
CA ASP A 867 37.51 19.20 2.55
C ASP A 867 37.32 17.97 3.46
N GLY A 868 36.50 17.00 3.03
CA GLY A 868 36.08 15.86 3.86
C GLY A 868 35.07 16.18 4.97
N GLY A 869 34.64 17.44 5.09
CA GLY A 869 33.68 17.90 6.10
C GLY A 869 32.22 17.63 5.73
N VAL A 870 31.30 18.11 6.58
CA VAL A 870 29.86 17.90 6.41
C VAL A 870 29.13 19.24 6.31
N LEU A 871 28.20 19.38 5.37
CA LEU A 871 27.31 20.53 5.21
C LEU A 871 25.85 20.09 5.27
N ILE A 872 25.13 20.53 6.30
CA ILE A 872 23.73 20.19 6.52
C ILE A 872 22.89 21.45 6.32
N SER A 873 21.78 21.35 5.59
CA SER A 873 20.76 22.41 5.58
C SER A 873 19.40 21.85 5.97
N MET A 874 18.63 22.67 6.67
CA MET A 874 17.23 22.40 7.02
C MET A 874 16.25 23.31 6.27
N VAL A 875 16.74 24.10 5.31
CA VAL A 875 15.94 25.06 4.54
C VAL A 875 15.94 24.75 3.04
N GLY A 876 17.03 24.23 2.48
CA GLY A 876 17.11 23.85 1.07
C GLY A 876 18.19 22.82 0.79
N TYR A 877 18.18 22.21 -0.41
CA TYR A 877 19.15 21.19 -0.79
C TYR A 877 20.55 21.79 -1.03
N PRO A 878 21.58 21.44 -0.24
CA PRO A 878 22.90 22.06 -0.33
C PRO A 878 23.52 22.05 -1.73
N GLU A 879 23.44 20.94 -2.45
CA GLU A 879 24.01 20.82 -3.81
C GLU A 879 23.39 21.79 -4.83
N GLN A 880 22.11 22.16 -4.65
CA GLN A 880 21.44 23.09 -5.58
C GLN A 880 21.95 24.53 -5.43
N GLU A 881 22.49 24.88 -4.26
CA GLU A 881 22.97 26.23 -3.94
C GLU A 881 24.50 26.32 -3.95
N LYS A 882 25.19 25.29 -4.44
CA LYS A 882 26.67 25.26 -4.50
C LYS A 882 27.19 26.30 -5.51
N PRO A 883 28.06 27.25 -5.11
CA PRO A 883 28.61 28.23 -6.03
C PRO A 883 29.40 27.58 -7.18
N ALA A 884 29.11 27.99 -8.41
CA ALA A 884 29.81 27.51 -9.59
C ALA A 884 31.32 27.80 -9.51
N GLY A 885 32.15 26.78 -9.74
CA GLY A 885 33.61 26.90 -9.69
C GLY A 885 34.24 26.81 -8.29
N LEU A 886 33.44 26.61 -7.24
CA LEU A 886 33.99 26.35 -5.90
C LEU A 886 34.48 24.90 -5.79
N GLU A 887 35.79 24.73 -5.61
CA GLU A 887 36.39 23.44 -5.30
C GLU A 887 36.23 23.12 -3.80
N ALA A 888 35.33 22.17 -3.50
CA ALA A 888 35.16 21.57 -2.17
C ALA A 888 35.26 20.05 -2.33
N LYS A 889 36.32 19.45 -1.79
CA LYS A 889 36.65 18.03 -2.03
C LYS A 889 36.05 17.16 -0.94
N ASP A 890 35.42 16.05 -1.33
CA ASP A 890 34.91 15.01 -0.43
C ASP A 890 33.95 15.53 0.67
N VAL A 891 33.29 16.66 0.45
CA VAL A 891 32.29 17.19 1.38
C VAL A 891 31.01 16.37 1.26
N LYS A 892 30.52 15.87 2.39
CA LYS A 892 29.18 15.26 2.48
C LYS A 892 28.16 16.36 2.66
N SER A 893 27.12 16.40 1.82
CA SER A 893 26.06 17.38 1.96
C SER A 893 24.67 16.72 1.95
N HIS A 894 23.77 17.18 2.82
CA HIS A 894 22.42 16.61 2.92
C HIS A 894 21.40 17.65 3.44
N PHE A 895 20.17 17.51 2.96
CA PHE A 895 19.01 18.26 3.45
C PHE A 895 18.12 17.34 4.27
N PHE A 896 17.80 17.74 5.51
CA PHE A 896 16.95 16.94 6.38
C PHE A 896 15.79 17.76 6.96
N ILE A 897 14.72 17.06 7.33
CA ILE A 897 13.60 17.57 8.11
C ILE A 897 13.57 16.82 9.44
N MET A 898 13.38 17.57 10.53
CA MET A 898 13.40 17.01 11.89
C MET A 898 12.20 16.11 12.17
N GLU A 899 12.49 14.97 12.81
CA GLU A 899 11.50 14.05 13.34
C GLU A 899 11.09 14.43 14.78
N PRO A 900 9.80 14.45 15.13
CA PRO A 900 9.38 14.73 16.49
C PRO A 900 9.66 13.56 17.43
N ARG A 901 10.67 13.73 18.29
CA ARG A 901 11.18 12.71 19.21
C ARG A 901 11.18 13.15 20.67
N GLY A 902 10.26 12.60 21.46
CA GLY A 902 10.10 12.90 22.88
C GLY A 902 11.29 12.48 23.74
N ASP A 903 11.99 11.41 23.38
CA ASP A 903 13.19 10.94 24.09
C ASP A 903 14.36 11.92 23.96
N GLN A 904 14.56 12.52 22.79
CA GLN A 904 15.53 13.59 22.58
C GLN A 904 15.11 14.88 23.30
N LEU A 905 13.83 15.23 23.22
CA LEU A 905 13.29 16.41 23.90
C LEU A 905 13.40 16.26 25.43
N GLN A 906 13.31 15.05 25.97
CA GLN A 906 13.55 14.76 27.38
C GLN A 906 15.00 15.03 27.79
N LYS A 907 16.00 14.76 26.94
CA LYS A 907 17.40 15.15 27.20
C LYS A 907 17.55 16.68 27.19
N VAL A 908 16.85 17.36 26.29
CA VAL A 908 16.81 18.83 26.27
C VAL A 908 16.19 19.37 27.56
N THR A 909 15.13 18.73 28.08
CA THR A 909 14.54 19.07 29.38
C THR A 909 15.60 19.08 30.48
N GLU A 910 16.40 18.02 30.56
CA GLU A 910 17.45 17.89 31.58
C GLU A 910 18.49 19.01 31.50
N LEU A 911 18.91 19.39 30.28
CA LEU A 911 19.85 20.50 30.07
C LEU A 911 19.26 21.86 30.46
N VAL A 912 17.98 22.08 30.18
CA VAL A 912 17.27 23.30 30.57
C VAL A 912 17.08 23.38 32.08
N GLU A 913 16.72 22.28 32.75
CA GLU A 913 16.59 22.23 34.20
C GLU A 913 17.94 22.43 34.92
N GLN A 914 19.04 22.00 34.31
CA GLN A 914 20.41 22.25 34.78
C GLN A 914 20.88 23.69 34.52
N GLY A 915 20.12 24.51 33.81
CA GLY A 915 20.51 25.87 33.43
C GLY A 915 21.63 25.91 32.38
N LYS A 916 21.89 24.81 31.68
CA LYS A 916 22.93 24.73 30.62
C LYS A 916 22.43 25.26 29.28
N CYS A 917 21.11 25.24 29.06
CA CYS A 917 20.48 25.81 27.87
C CYS A 917 19.38 26.78 28.24
N SER A 918 19.22 27.81 27.41
CA SER A 918 18.14 28.79 27.47
C SER A 918 17.38 28.84 26.15
N PHE A 919 16.14 29.33 26.24
CA PHE A 919 15.24 29.55 25.11
C PHE A 919 15.16 31.05 24.79
N LEU A 920 14.52 31.38 23.66
CA LEU A 920 14.29 32.76 23.27
C LEU A 920 12.84 32.92 22.81
N MET A 921 12.12 33.76 23.54
CA MET A 921 10.73 34.10 23.28
C MET A 921 10.64 35.57 22.91
N ASP A 922 9.99 35.87 21.79
CA ASP A 922 9.84 37.23 21.29
C ASP A 922 8.63 37.92 21.92
N SER A 923 7.47 37.26 21.85
CA SER A 923 6.20 37.80 22.34
C SER A 923 5.15 36.72 22.52
N VAL A 924 4.16 37.01 23.35
CA VAL A 924 3.01 36.15 23.65
C VAL A 924 1.74 36.88 23.26
N TYR A 925 0.86 36.20 22.52
CA TYR A 925 -0.44 36.67 22.09
C TYR A 925 -1.53 35.75 22.63
N PRO A 926 -2.71 36.24 23.05
CA PRO A 926 -3.89 35.39 23.24
C PRO A 926 -4.25 34.66 21.94
N LEU A 927 -4.86 33.48 22.03
CA LEU A 927 -5.31 32.70 20.87
C LEU A 927 -6.16 33.52 19.89
N GLU A 928 -6.97 34.46 20.38
CA GLU A 928 -7.84 35.35 19.59
C GLU A 928 -7.04 36.31 18.69
N GLN A 929 -5.79 36.59 19.04
CA GLN A 929 -4.87 37.44 18.27
C GLN A 929 -3.98 36.62 17.31
N PHE A 930 -4.45 35.44 16.88
CA PHE A 930 -3.69 34.55 15.99
C PHE A 930 -3.19 35.23 14.72
N GLN A 931 -3.97 36.15 14.14
CA GLN A 931 -3.56 36.83 12.91
C GLN A 931 -2.36 37.77 13.15
N GLU A 932 -2.40 38.55 14.22
CA GLU A 932 -1.33 39.48 14.59
C GLU A 932 -0.03 38.72 14.95
N ALA A 933 -0.17 37.58 15.63
CA ALA A 933 0.94 36.69 15.96
C ALA A 933 1.58 36.09 14.69
N THR A 934 0.77 35.59 13.76
CA THR A 934 1.22 35.04 12.48
C THR A 934 1.88 36.11 11.62
N ASP A 935 1.27 37.29 11.46
CA ASP A 935 1.83 38.39 10.67
C ASP A 935 3.19 38.83 11.21
N LYS A 936 3.35 38.83 12.54
CA LYS A 936 4.62 39.15 13.18
C LYS A 936 5.69 38.11 12.88
N VAL A 937 5.36 36.82 12.94
CA VAL A 937 6.28 35.74 12.58
C VAL A 937 6.69 35.82 11.11
N GLU A 938 5.74 36.06 10.20
CA GLU A 938 5.99 36.17 8.76
C GLU A 938 6.80 37.43 8.39
N SER A 939 6.86 38.45 9.25
CA SER A 939 7.74 39.61 9.04
C SER A 939 9.23 39.26 9.02
N ARG A 940 9.61 38.06 9.53
CA ARG A 940 10.99 37.57 9.68
C ARG A 940 11.92 38.51 10.48
N ARG A 941 11.37 39.37 11.32
CA ARG A 941 12.12 40.29 12.21
C ARG A 941 12.05 39.91 13.69
N VAL A 942 11.44 38.77 14.00
CA VAL A 942 11.29 38.27 15.37
C VAL A 942 12.60 37.78 15.95
N ARG A 943 12.80 38.02 17.25
CA ARG A 943 13.92 37.53 18.04
C ARG A 943 13.46 36.38 18.92
N GLY A 944 13.48 35.17 18.36
CA GLY A 944 13.00 33.95 19.01
C GLY A 944 11.67 33.49 18.45
N LYS A 945 10.90 32.74 19.26
CA LYS A 945 9.58 32.23 18.88
C LYS A 945 8.47 33.18 19.34
N VAL A 946 7.41 33.26 18.54
CA VAL A 946 6.15 33.93 18.91
C VAL A 946 5.18 32.86 19.40
N VAL A 947 4.52 33.12 20.52
CA VAL A 947 3.70 32.14 21.23
C VAL A 947 2.24 32.58 21.23
N LEU A 948 1.34 31.63 20.97
CA LEU A 948 -0.09 31.75 21.27
C LEU A 948 -0.36 31.14 22.64
N LYS A 949 -0.87 31.95 23.55
CA LYS A 949 -1.41 31.54 24.84
C LYS A 949 -2.85 31.07 24.63
N VAL A 950 -3.06 29.78 24.85
CA VAL A 950 -4.36 29.12 24.66
C VAL A 950 -5.18 29.20 25.95
N LEU A 951 -4.58 28.96 27.11
CA LEU A 951 -5.24 29.02 28.42
C LEU A 951 -4.61 30.04 29.36
#